data_AF-A0ABC8U7D9-F1
#
_entry.id   AF-A0ABC8U7D9-F1
#
_cell.length_a   1.000
_cell.length_b   1.000
_cell.length_c   1.000
_cell.angle_alpha   90.00
_cell.angle_beta   90.00
_cell.angle_gamma   90.00
#
_symmetry.space_group_name_H-M   'P 1'
#
loop_
_entity.id
_entity.type
_entity.pdbx_description
1 polymer ?
#
loop_
_entity_poly.entity_id
_entity_poly.type
_entity_poly.pdbx_seq_one_letter_code
_entity_poly.pdbx_strand_id
1 'polypeptide(L)'
;MHAAAVVDDKLYIAGGSRNGRYISDVKVLDLGSLAWSAVKLNVEPNADKVEDSSTREKLPASSGHSMIKWENKLLLIAGHSKNVSDSVTVRFIDLESHQCGVVETSGKVPVARGGQSVTLFGSKVIMFGGEDRGRRLLNDVHVLDLETMTWNVVETTQTPPAPRFDHTAAVHAQRYLLIFGGCSHSLFFNDLHVLDLETHAAAVVDDKLYIAGGSRNGRYISDVKVLDLGSLAWSAVKLNVEPNADKVEDSSTREKLPASSGHSMIKWENKLLLIAGHSKNVSDSVTVRFIDLESHQCGVVETSGKVPVARGGQSVTLFGSKVIMFGGEDRGRRLLNDVHVLDLETMTWNVVETTQTPPAPRFDHTAAVHAQRYLLIFGGCSHSLFFNDLHVLDLETMEWSQPEIKGDLVTSRAGHAGVTIDENWYIVGGGDNKSGATETLMLNMSKLALSVLTSIKGRDPLASEGLSVCSALVESENILVAFGGYNGKYNNEVFVMRPKPRDSAQPKIFQSPAAAAAAASVTAAYALTKSEKLDFTHLEDSNPKLVQVNSFQRDLSAEINAIREEKKVLESSLAEVKSENSDLMAKIDETKNTYAELSKELQSVQGQLVAERSRCAKLEAQISELQKTLESMPSIEQEVQLLRRQKSALERDMERAAPVQRQSSGGVWRWIGG
;
A
#
# COMPACT_ATOMS: atom_id res chain seq x y z
N MET A 1 -6.60 -29.74 25.06
CA MET A 1 -5.71 -28.78 24.37
C MET A 1 -4.29 -28.94 24.87
N HIS A 2 -3.40 -29.44 24.02
CA HIS A 2 -1.97 -29.54 24.31
C HIS A 2 -1.23 -28.35 23.69
N ALA A 3 -0.11 -27.94 24.26
CA ALA A 3 0.81 -27.02 23.61
C ALA A 3 1.78 -27.83 22.74
N ALA A 4 2.04 -27.40 21.51
CA ALA A 4 2.91 -28.11 20.59
C ALA A 4 3.84 -27.15 19.84
N ALA A 5 5.08 -27.57 19.59
CA ALA A 5 6.04 -26.83 18.80
C ALA A 5 6.93 -27.83 18.04
N VAL A 6 7.20 -27.52 16.77
CA VAL A 6 8.16 -28.28 15.96
C VAL A 6 9.53 -27.63 16.11
N VAL A 7 10.52 -28.45 16.45
CA VAL A 7 11.92 -28.05 16.52
C VAL A 7 12.72 -29.05 15.71
N ASP A 8 13.27 -28.56 14.59
CA ASP A 8 14.00 -29.37 13.62
C ASP A 8 13.10 -30.55 13.18
N ASP A 9 13.56 -31.80 13.27
CA ASP A 9 12.78 -32.99 12.91
C ASP A 9 11.97 -33.57 14.09
N LYS A 10 11.67 -32.78 15.13
CA LYS A 10 10.97 -33.26 16.34
C LYS A 10 9.78 -32.38 16.70
N LEU A 11 8.63 -33.00 16.92
CA LEU A 11 7.42 -32.36 17.45
C LEU A 11 7.37 -32.57 18.96
N TYR A 12 7.53 -31.48 19.71
CA TYR A 12 7.37 -31.46 21.17
C TYR A 12 5.92 -31.15 21.51
N ILE A 13 5.35 -31.89 22.45
CA ILE A 13 3.99 -31.70 22.98
C ILE A 13 4.05 -31.69 24.50
N ALA A 14 3.48 -30.66 25.11
CA ALA A 14 3.46 -30.48 26.56
C ALA A 14 2.07 -30.13 27.09
N GLY A 15 1.79 -30.58 28.32
CA GLY A 15 0.58 -30.23 29.05
C GLY A 15 -0.68 -30.95 28.56
N GLY A 16 -1.85 -30.39 28.87
CA GLY A 16 -3.15 -30.83 28.37
C GLY A 16 -4.12 -31.30 29.44
N SER A 17 -5.30 -31.74 29.04
CA SER A 17 -6.33 -32.26 29.94
C SER A 17 -6.86 -33.59 29.44
N ARG A 18 -6.99 -34.56 30.36
CA ARG A 18 -7.62 -35.86 30.10
C ARG A 18 -8.57 -36.18 31.26
N ASN A 19 -9.83 -36.39 30.95
CA ASN A 19 -10.90 -36.68 31.93
C ASN A 19 -10.95 -35.66 33.08
N GLY A 20 -10.79 -34.37 32.78
CA GLY A 20 -10.82 -33.29 33.77
C GLY A 20 -9.58 -33.17 34.66
N ARG A 21 -8.52 -33.95 34.40
CA ARG A 21 -7.21 -33.81 35.06
C ARG A 21 -6.20 -33.19 34.10
N TYR A 22 -5.43 -32.22 34.61
CA TYR A 22 -4.32 -31.65 33.86
C TYR A 22 -3.13 -32.61 33.82
N ILE A 23 -2.33 -32.52 32.76
CA ILE A 23 -1.19 -33.39 32.48
C ILE A 23 0.09 -32.55 32.55
N SER A 24 1.17 -33.10 33.10
CA SER A 24 2.49 -32.45 33.19
C SER A 24 3.55 -33.06 32.25
N ASP A 25 3.19 -34.13 31.54
CA ASP A 25 4.10 -34.87 30.68
C ASP A 25 4.50 -34.08 29.43
N VAL A 26 5.76 -34.23 29.02
CA VAL A 26 6.27 -33.77 27.73
C VAL A 26 6.60 -34.98 26.85
N LYS A 27 6.00 -35.01 25.67
CA LYS A 27 6.21 -36.04 24.66
C LYS A 27 6.88 -35.46 23.44
N VAL A 28 7.71 -36.26 22.80
CA VAL A 28 8.37 -35.92 21.55
C VAL A 28 8.06 -36.97 20.51
N LEU A 29 7.61 -36.51 19.34
CA LEU A 29 7.50 -37.31 18.14
C LEU A 29 8.68 -36.95 17.23
N ASP A 30 9.50 -37.94 16.91
CA ASP A 30 10.51 -37.81 15.87
C ASP A 30 9.81 -37.92 14.51
N LEU A 31 9.90 -36.88 13.68
CA LEU A 31 9.16 -36.75 12.42
C LEU A 31 9.75 -37.62 11.30
N GLY A 32 11.03 -37.96 11.37
CA GLY A 32 11.68 -38.84 10.40
C GLY A 32 11.32 -40.31 10.61
N SER A 33 11.26 -40.75 11.88
CA SER A 33 10.96 -42.14 12.25
C SER A 33 9.50 -42.38 12.67
N LEU A 34 8.73 -41.31 12.90
CA LEU A 34 7.38 -41.33 13.48
C LEU A 34 7.32 -42.01 14.87
N ALA A 35 8.45 -42.10 15.57
CA ALA A 35 8.55 -42.72 16.88
C ALA A 35 8.25 -41.73 18.01
N TRP A 36 7.43 -42.17 18.99
CA TRP A 36 7.14 -41.40 20.19
C TRP A 36 8.12 -41.72 21.32
N SER A 37 8.59 -40.68 21.99
CA SER A 37 9.41 -40.78 23.21
C SER A 37 8.89 -39.83 24.29
N ALA A 38 9.12 -40.18 25.56
CA ALA A 38 8.84 -39.31 26.69
C ALA A 38 10.11 -38.58 27.11
N VAL A 39 10.05 -37.25 27.29
CA VAL A 39 11.19 -36.46 27.75
C VAL A 39 11.21 -36.46 29.27
N LYS A 40 12.29 -36.96 29.86
CA LYS A 40 12.52 -36.84 31.31
C LYS A 40 13.13 -35.47 31.59
N LEU A 41 12.32 -34.58 32.16
CA LEU A 41 12.76 -33.25 32.57
C LEU A 41 13.45 -33.27 33.94
N ASN A 42 14.54 -32.53 34.04
CA ASN A 42 15.29 -32.29 35.26
C ASN A 42 15.02 -30.86 35.77
N VAL A 43 14.87 -30.69 37.08
CA VAL A 43 14.61 -29.36 37.68
C VAL A 43 15.93 -28.73 38.09
N GLU A 44 16.12 -27.45 37.74
CA GLU A 44 17.32 -26.69 38.10
C GLU A 44 17.40 -26.51 39.64
N PRO A 45 18.53 -26.86 40.29
CA PRO A 45 18.70 -26.65 41.72
C PRO A 45 19.03 -25.19 41.99
N ASN A 46 18.04 -24.35 42.29
CA ASN A 46 18.33 -22.97 42.69
C ASN A 46 18.99 -22.96 44.08
N ALA A 47 20.17 -22.33 44.16
CA ALA A 47 20.80 -21.93 45.41
C ALA A 47 19.92 -20.87 46.08
N ASP A 48 19.80 -20.94 47.41
CA ASP A 48 19.06 -20.00 48.27
C ASP A 48 17.52 -20.08 48.26
N LYS A 49 17.00 -21.12 48.93
CA LYS A 49 16.02 -21.01 50.04
C LYS A 49 15.55 -22.41 50.48
N VAL A 50 15.62 -22.65 51.79
CA VAL A 50 15.19 -23.88 52.47
C VAL A 50 13.71 -23.75 52.86
N GLU A 51 13.05 -24.91 53.00
CA GLU A 51 11.70 -25.19 53.56
C GLU A 51 10.53 -25.22 52.57
N ASP A 52 10.37 -26.35 51.86
CA ASP A 52 9.30 -27.33 52.11
C ASP A 52 9.37 -28.44 51.04
N SER A 53 9.60 -29.69 51.46
CA SER A 53 9.89 -30.83 50.59
C SER A 53 8.65 -31.45 49.93
N SER A 54 7.57 -30.68 49.75
CA SER A 54 6.29 -31.16 49.22
C SER A 54 5.86 -30.51 47.88
N THR A 55 6.61 -29.53 47.36
CA THR A 55 6.24 -28.76 46.14
C THR A 55 7.33 -28.67 45.06
N ARG A 56 8.30 -29.61 45.03
CA ARG A 56 9.20 -29.78 43.87
C ARG A 56 8.50 -30.59 42.76
N GLU A 57 7.42 -30.05 42.20
CA GLU A 57 6.80 -30.66 41.01
C GLU A 57 7.54 -30.24 39.73
N LYS A 58 7.96 -31.26 38.95
CA LYS A 58 8.16 -31.17 37.49
C LYS A 58 6.99 -30.38 36.88
N LEU A 59 7.26 -29.52 35.88
CA LEU A 59 6.28 -28.65 35.17
C LEU A 59 4.83 -28.88 35.64
N PRO A 60 4.25 -27.99 36.46
CA PRO A 60 2.99 -28.28 37.14
C PRO A 60 1.89 -28.64 36.14
N ALA A 61 1.05 -29.60 36.49
CA ALA A 61 0.00 -30.10 35.62
C ALA A 61 -0.92 -28.96 35.16
N SER A 62 -0.92 -28.68 33.86
CA SER A 62 -1.53 -27.46 33.34
C SER A 62 -2.09 -27.63 31.91
N SER A 63 -3.04 -26.78 31.52
CA SER A 63 -3.69 -26.84 30.20
C SER A 63 -3.93 -25.46 29.60
N GLY A 64 -4.09 -25.38 28.27
CA GLY A 64 -4.28 -24.11 27.56
C GLY A 64 -3.02 -23.24 27.47
N HIS A 65 -1.83 -23.87 27.48
CA HIS A 65 -0.55 -23.19 27.32
C HIS A 65 -0.28 -22.99 25.82
N SER A 66 0.47 -21.95 25.48
CA SER A 66 1.11 -21.85 24.16
C SER A 66 2.60 -22.15 24.29
N MET A 67 3.18 -22.77 23.27
CA MET A 67 4.60 -23.14 23.25
C MET A 67 5.29 -22.53 22.05
N ILE A 68 6.46 -21.92 22.27
CA ILE A 68 7.29 -21.33 21.22
C ILE A 68 8.75 -21.78 21.37
N LYS A 69 9.48 -21.90 20.26
CA LYS A 69 10.95 -22.08 20.26
C LYS A 69 11.61 -20.71 20.31
N TRP A 70 12.55 -20.52 21.23
CA TRP A 70 13.47 -19.39 21.24
C TRP A 70 14.88 -19.91 21.51
N GLU A 71 15.77 -19.74 20.54
CA GLU A 71 17.13 -20.30 20.57
C GLU A 71 17.10 -21.82 20.89
N ASN A 72 17.80 -22.23 21.95
CA ASN A 72 17.88 -23.61 22.43
C ASN A 72 16.81 -23.96 23.50
N LYS A 73 15.80 -23.10 23.67
CA LYS A 73 14.77 -23.28 24.71
C LYS A 73 13.37 -23.32 24.10
N LEU A 74 12.52 -24.18 24.66
CA LEU A 74 11.08 -24.12 24.48
C LEU A 74 10.47 -23.31 25.60
N LEU A 75 9.79 -22.22 25.26
CA LEU A 75 9.06 -21.40 26.22
C LEU A 75 7.60 -21.82 26.26
N LEU A 76 7.13 -22.18 27.46
CA LEU A 76 5.74 -22.47 27.79
C LEU A 76 5.15 -21.22 28.44
N ILE A 77 4.18 -20.61 27.75
CA ILE A 77 3.64 -19.29 28.09
C ILE A 77 2.15 -19.41 28.40
N ALA A 78 1.77 -18.90 29.58
CA ALA A 78 0.40 -18.84 30.09
C ALA A 78 -0.28 -20.22 30.25
N GLY A 79 -1.55 -20.23 30.68
CA GLY A 79 -2.40 -21.41 30.86
C GLY A 79 -2.81 -21.71 32.31
N HIS A 80 -3.82 -22.57 32.45
CA HIS A 80 -4.42 -22.87 33.75
C HIS A 80 -3.69 -24.01 34.46
N SER A 81 -3.18 -23.70 35.66
CA SER A 81 -2.65 -24.68 36.62
C SER A 81 -3.48 -24.63 37.92
N LYS A 82 -3.52 -25.76 38.64
CA LYS A 82 -4.13 -25.86 39.97
C LYS A 82 -3.34 -25.08 41.03
N ASN A 83 -2.04 -24.84 40.81
CA ASN A 83 -1.22 -24.03 41.70
C ASN A 83 -1.41 -22.53 41.37
N VAL A 84 -1.56 -21.74 42.43
CA VAL A 84 -2.22 -20.42 42.43
C VAL A 84 -1.22 -19.33 42.00
N SER A 85 -1.19 -18.98 40.72
CA SER A 85 -0.65 -17.69 40.25
C SER A 85 -1.77 -16.89 39.60
N ASP A 86 -1.88 -15.61 39.96
CA ASP A 86 -2.84 -14.66 39.38
C ASP A 86 -2.29 -13.97 38.12
N SER A 87 -1.01 -14.18 37.81
CA SER A 87 -0.33 -13.67 36.61
C SER A 87 0.16 -14.78 35.69
N VAL A 88 0.36 -14.44 34.41
CA VAL A 88 0.99 -15.30 33.41
C VAL A 88 2.39 -15.69 33.86
N THR A 89 2.67 -16.99 33.85
CA THR A 89 4.01 -17.53 34.11
C THR A 89 4.64 -17.94 32.79
N VAL A 90 5.93 -17.63 32.62
CA VAL A 90 6.76 -18.12 31.51
C VAL A 90 7.68 -19.20 32.06
N ARG A 91 7.67 -20.38 31.45
CA ARG A 91 8.54 -21.51 31.83
C ARG A 91 9.41 -21.88 30.64
N PHE A 92 10.58 -22.41 30.89
CA PHE A 92 11.45 -22.90 29.83
C PHE A 92 11.72 -24.40 29.96
N ILE A 93 11.98 -25.04 28.83
CA ILE A 93 12.62 -26.35 28.72
C ILE A 93 13.84 -26.15 27.83
N ASP A 94 15.02 -26.42 28.36
CA ASP A 94 16.25 -26.43 27.60
C ASP A 94 16.32 -27.73 26.77
N LEU A 95 16.55 -27.59 25.47
CA LEU A 95 16.45 -28.69 24.52
C LEU A 95 17.65 -29.66 24.58
N GLU A 96 18.81 -29.18 25.02
CA GLU A 96 20.03 -29.99 25.12
C GLU A 96 20.14 -30.68 26.49
N SER A 97 20.00 -29.91 27.56
CA SER A 97 20.17 -30.39 28.93
C SER A 97 18.90 -31.02 29.52
N HIS A 98 17.76 -30.86 28.85
CA HIS A 98 16.43 -31.23 29.34
C HIS A 98 16.10 -30.63 30.72
N GLN A 99 16.74 -29.52 31.07
CA GLN A 99 16.43 -28.76 32.29
C GLN A 99 15.17 -27.93 32.08
N CYS A 100 14.35 -27.82 33.12
CA CYS A 100 13.18 -26.96 33.12
C CYS A 100 13.12 -26.04 34.33
N GLY A 101 12.63 -24.83 34.12
CA GLY A 101 12.55 -23.79 35.15
C GLY A 101 11.48 -22.73 34.85
N VAL A 102 11.41 -21.72 35.71
CA VAL A 102 10.57 -20.53 35.54
C VAL A 102 11.47 -19.40 35.06
N VAL A 103 11.03 -18.65 34.05
CA VAL A 103 11.70 -17.43 33.60
C VAL A 103 11.16 -16.27 34.43
N GLU A 104 12.05 -15.54 35.10
CA GLU A 104 11.65 -14.29 35.75
C GLU A 104 11.30 -13.24 34.70
N THR A 105 10.09 -12.71 34.76
CA THR A 105 9.64 -11.64 33.85
C THR A 105 9.22 -10.41 34.63
N SER A 106 9.49 -9.23 34.10
CA SER A 106 9.16 -7.95 34.73
C SER A 106 8.20 -7.12 33.87
N GLY A 107 7.81 -5.92 34.33
CA GLY A 107 6.95 -5.00 33.57
C GLY A 107 5.45 -5.20 33.80
N LYS A 108 4.64 -4.92 32.78
CA LYS A 108 3.17 -5.03 32.84
C LYS A 108 2.72 -6.48 32.60
N VAL A 109 2.98 -7.37 33.56
CA VAL A 109 2.69 -8.81 33.43
C VAL A 109 1.18 -9.06 33.27
N PRO A 110 0.75 -9.81 32.25
CA PRO A 110 -0.67 -10.11 32.04
C PRO A 110 -1.28 -11.00 33.14
N VAL A 111 -2.59 -10.86 33.36
CA VAL A 111 -3.34 -11.77 34.24
C VAL A 111 -3.35 -13.21 33.73
N ALA A 112 -3.37 -14.16 34.66
CA ALA A 112 -3.42 -15.60 34.35
C ALA A 112 -4.65 -15.93 33.50
N ARG A 113 -4.42 -16.60 32.37
CA ARG A 113 -5.42 -16.88 31.33
C ARG A 113 -5.13 -18.18 30.60
N GLY A 114 -6.15 -18.77 30.00
CA GLY A 114 -6.08 -19.96 29.13
C GLY A 114 -6.79 -19.74 27.79
N GLY A 115 -6.41 -20.51 26.77
CA GLY A 115 -7.00 -20.39 25.43
C GLY A 115 -6.58 -19.13 24.67
N GLN A 116 -5.50 -18.48 25.12
CA GLN A 116 -4.81 -17.39 24.41
C GLN A 116 -4.01 -17.92 23.22
N SER A 117 -3.79 -17.05 22.23
CA SER A 117 -2.80 -17.29 21.18
C SER A 117 -1.49 -16.58 21.53
N VAL A 118 -0.37 -17.22 21.20
CA VAL A 118 0.97 -16.66 21.37
C VAL A 118 1.77 -16.91 20.10
N THR A 119 2.46 -15.88 19.61
CA THR A 119 3.27 -15.94 18.39
C THR A 119 4.61 -15.22 18.57
N LEU A 120 5.61 -15.64 17.81
CA LEU A 120 6.93 -15.01 17.79
C LEU A 120 7.04 -14.00 16.63
N PHE A 121 7.53 -12.81 16.93
CA PHE A 121 7.81 -11.73 15.99
C PHE A 121 9.21 -11.18 16.27
N GLY A 122 10.20 -11.56 15.48
CA GLY A 122 11.61 -11.26 15.79
C GLY A 122 11.97 -11.75 17.20
N SER A 123 12.49 -10.86 18.05
CA SER A 123 12.79 -11.13 19.47
C SER A 123 11.64 -10.82 20.44
N LYS A 124 10.41 -10.68 19.94
CA LYS A 124 9.24 -10.35 20.74
C LYS A 124 8.17 -11.44 20.65
N VAL A 125 7.56 -11.75 21.78
CA VAL A 125 6.41 -12.64 21.86
C VAL A 125 5.15 -11.82 21.95
N ILE A 126 4.21 -12.04 21.04
CA ILE A 126 2.91 -11.37 21.04
C ILE A 126 1.86 -12.34 21.55
N MET A 127 1.11 -11.94 22.58
CA MET A 127 0.01 -12.68 23.17
C MET A 127 -1.30 -11.93 22.98
N PHE A 128 -2.34 -12.64 22.54
CA PHE A 128 -3.67 -12.07 22.35
C PHE A 128 -4.77 -12.93 22.97
N GLY A 129 -5.76 -12.26 23.58
CA GLY A 129 -7.01 -12.85 24.04
C GLY A 129 -6.88 -13.87 25.17
N GLY A 130 -7.82 -14.81 25.23
CA GLY A 130 -7.94 -15.86 26.25
C GLY A 130 -9.06 -15.60 27.26
N GLU A 131 -9.22 -16.54 28.19
CA GLU A 131 -10.18 -16.45 29.31
C GLU A 131 -9.42 -16.47 30.64
N ASP A 132 -9.77 -15.57 31.57
CA ASP A 132 -9.21 -15.59 32.92
C ASP A 132 -9.97 -16.55 33.86
N ARG A 133 -9.44 -16.74 35.08
CA ARG A 133 -10.08 -17.61 36.09
C ARG A 133 -11.49 -17.18 36.49
N GLY A 134 -11.82 -15.89 36.35
CA GLY A 134 -13.14 -15.34 36.60
C GLY A 134 -14.14 -15.58 35.47
N ARG A 135 -13.76 -16.38 34.46
CA ARG A 135 -14.51 -16.59 33.21
C ARG A 135 -14.70 -15.30 32.42
N ARG A 136 -13.85 -14.30 32.62
CA ARG A 136 -13.89 -13.09 31.80
C ARG A 136 -13.07 -13.33 30.53
N LEU A 137 -13.73 -13.11 29.40
CA LEU A 137 -13.10 -13.14 28.09
C LEU A 137 -12.26 -11.89 27.88
N LEU A 138 -11.09 -12.07 27.27
CA LEU A 138 -10.10 -11.01 27.06
C LEU A 138 -9.85 -10.77 25.57
N ASN A 139 -9.46 -9.55 25.23
CA ASN A 139 -9.06 -9.11 23.88
C ASN A 139 -7.88 -8.10 23.92
N ASP A 140 -7.13 -8.10 25.01
CA ASP A 140 -5.92 -7.31 25.19
C ASP A 140 -4.73 -7.95 24.45
N VAL A 141 -3.82 -7.10 23.97
CA VAL A 141 -2.57 -7.51 23.32
C VAL A 141 -1.42 -7.21 24.27
N HIS A 142 -0.61 -8.23 24.55
CA HIS A 142 0.60 -8.11 25.38
C HIS A 142 1.81 -8.54 24.57
N VAL A 143 2.93 -7.87 24.81
CA VAL A 143 4.20 -8.17 24.16
C VAL A 143 5.26 -8.42 25.22
N LEU A 144 5.89 -9.60 25.18
CA LEU A 144 7.07 -9.91 25.96
C LEU A 144 8.30 -9.74 25.09
N ASP A 145 9.19 -8.85 25.51
CA ASP A 145 10.52 -8.73 24.92
C ASP A 145 11.40 -9.88 25.43
N LEU A 146 11.92 -10.74 24.55
CA LEU A 146 12.73 -11.89 24.94
C LEU A 146 14.18 -11.52 25.26
N GLU A 147 14.66 -10.36 24.82
CA GLU A 147 16.00 -9.87 25.15
C GLU A 147 16.04 -9.32 26.58
N THR A 148 14.97 -8.64 26.99
CA THR A 148 14.88 -8.01 28.32
C THR A 148 13.96 -8.73 29.31
N MET A 149 13.27 -9.79 28.87
CA MET A 149 12.23 -10.52 29.62
C MET A 149 11.18 -9.59 30.26
N THR A 150 10.79 -8.53 29.55
CA THR A 150 9.88 -7.49 30.05
C THR A 150 8.56 -7.47 29.28
N TRP A 151 7.44 -7.48 30.01
CA TRP A 151 6.09 -7.39 29.45
C TRP A 151 5.63 -5.95 29.25
N ASN A 152 5.01 -5.70 28.11
CA ASN A 152 4.35 -4.44 27.77
C ASN A 152 2.92 -4.70 27.25
N VAL A 153 2.01 -3.78 27.54
CA VAL A 153 0.66 -3.77 26.98
C VAL A 153 0.67 -2.93 25.72
N VAL A 154 0.06 -3.43 24.65
CA VAL A 154 -0.13 -2.69 23.40
C VAL A 154 -1.56 -2.19 23.32
N GLU A 155 -1.71 -0.87 23.19
CA GLU A 155 -3.01 -0.25 22.94
C GLU A 155 -3.31 -0.26 21.45
N THR A 156 -4.35 -0.97 21.03
CA THR A 156 -4.78 -1.04 19.64
C THR A 156 -5.58 0.21 19.27
N THR A 157 -5.26 0.86 18.15
CA THR A 157 -5.88 2.13 17.73
C THR A 157 -7.24 1.99 17.02
N GLN A 158 -7.70 0.76 16.77
CA GLN A 158 -9.02 0.41 16.21
C GLN A 158 -9.74 -0.54 17.16
N THR A 159 -11.01 -0.86 16.87
CA THR A 159 -11.80 -1.86 17.61
C THR A 159 -11.09 -3.21 17.57
N PRO A 160 -10.54 -3.71 18.70
CA PRO A 160 -9.86 -4.99 18.74
C PRO A 160 -10.85 -6.13 18.43
N PRO A 161 -10.37 -7.32 18.00
CA PRO A 161 -11.25 -8.47 17.83
C PRO A 161 -12.07 -8.69 19.11
N ALA A 162 -13.32 -9.13 18.95
CA ALA A 162 -14.19 -9.38 20.10
C ALA A 162 -13.50 -10.33 21.10
N PRO A 163 -13.68 -10.14 22.42
CA PRO A 163 -13.13 -11.01 23.45
C PRO A 163 -13.40 -12.49 23.16
N ARG A 164 -12.32 -13.28 23.11
CA ARG A 164 -12.36 -14.65 22.61
C ARG A 164 -11.24 -15.50 23.20
N PHE A 165 -11.50 -16.80 23.28
CA PHE A 165 -10.53 -17.83 23.65
C PHE A 165 -10.58 -18.96 22.62
N ASP A 166 -9.58 -19.85 22.64
CA ASP A 166 -9.40 -20.97 21.71
C ASP A 166 -9.32 -20.55 20.23
N HIS A 167 -8.84 -19.34 19.99
CA HIS A 167 -8.52 -18.82 18.66
C HIS A 167 -7.08 -19.18 18.28
N THR A 168 -6.78 -19.19 16.99
CA THR A 168 -5.40 -19.34 16.52
C THR A 168 -4.85 -17.98 16.09
N ALA A 169 -3.56 -17.77 16.29
CA ALA A 169 -2.88 -16.66 15.68
C ALA A 169 -1.58 -17.11 15.01
N ALA A 170 -1.26 -16.47 13.90
CA ALA A 170 -0.04 -16.72 13.14
C ALA A 170 0.58 -15.40 12.72
N VAL A 171 1.90 -15.31 12.83
CA VAL A 171 2.65 -14.19 12.25
C VAL A 171 3.00 -14.55 10.81
N HIS A 172 2.53 -13.75 9.87
CA HIS A 172 2.92 -13.86 8.46
C HIS A 172 3.96 -12.80 8.11
N ALA A 173 5.02 -13.23 7.43
CA ALA A 173 6.08 -12.38 6.88
C ALA A 173 6.71 -11.39 7.89
N GLN A 174 6.78 -11.77 9.17
CA GLN A 174 7.19 -10.88 10.27
C GLN A 174 6.53 -9.49 10.21
N ARG A 175 5.21 -9.47 9.96
CA ARG A 175 4.48 -8.21 9.75
C ARG A 175 3.03 -8.23 10.16
N TYR A 176 2.34 -9.32 9.87
CA TYR A 176 0.91 -9.45 10.13
C TYR A 176 0.68 -10.44 11.25
N LEU A 177 0.00 -10.03 12.30
CA LEU A 177 -0.60 -10.97 13.23
C LEU A 177 -2.00 -11.30 12.73
N LEU A 178 -2.13 -12.49 12.14
CA LEU A 178 -3.40 -13.06 11.71
C LEU A 178 -4.02 -13.75 12.92
N ILE A 179 -5.25 -13.38 13.28
CA ILE A 179 -6.04 -14.01 14.34
C ILE A 179 -7.28 -14.59 13.70
N PHE A 180 -7.46 -15.90 13.79
CA PHE A 180 -8.58 -16.58 13.16
C PHE A 180 -9.38 -17.39 14.17
N GLY A 181 -10.70 -17.26 14.07
CA GLY A 181 -11.66 -18.06 14.81
C GLY A 181 -11.65 -17.83 16.32
N GLY A 182 -11.91 -18.90 17.06
CA GLY A 182 -12.14 -18.90 18.51
C GLY A 182 -13.61 -18.84 18.87
N CYS A 183 -13.90 -18.72 20.17
CA CYS A 183 -15.26 -18.67 20.67
C CYS A 183 -15.42 -17.71 21.85
N SER A 184 -16.66 -17.30 22.06
CA SER A 184 -17.16 -16.77 23.33
C SER A 184 -18.00 -17.85 24.01
N HIS A 185 -18.61 -17.56 25.16
CA HIS A 185 -19.53 -18.51 25.81
C HIS A 185 -20.79 -18.82 24.99
N SER A 186 -21.13 -18.00 24.00
CA SER A 186 -22.39 -18.09 23.25
C SER A 186 -22.22 -18.15 21.73
N LEU A 187 -21.05 -17.81 21.20
CA LEU A 187 -20.81 -17.67 19.76
C LEU A 187 -19.48 -18.30 19.37
N PHE A 188 -19.48 -19.02 18.25
CA PHE A 188 -18.27 -19.46 17.56
C PHE A 188 -17.93 -18.45 16.48
N PHE A 189 -16.69 -18.00 16.46
CA PHE A 189 -16.20 -17.04 15.49
C PHE A 189 -15.51 -17.79 14.34
N ASN A 190 -15.78 -17.35 13.12
CA ASN A 190 -15.13 -17.81 11.89
C ASN A 190 -14.52 -16.63 11.10
N ASP A 191 -14.32 -15.51 11.79
CA ASP A 191 -13.76 -14.28 11.26
C ASP A 191 -12.21 -14.31 11.30
N LEU A 192 -11.59 -13.71 10.29
CA LEU A 192 -10.15 -13.48 10.23
C LEU A 192 -9.89 -12.01 10.56
N HIS A 193 -9.13 -11.77 11.61
CA HIS A 193 -8.63 -10.45 11.99
C HIS A 193 -7.16 -10.35 11.62
N VAL A 194 -6.77 -9.23 11.02
CA VAL A 194 -5.40 -8.97 10.62
C VAL A 194 -4.94 -7.73 11.37
N LEU A 195 -3.98 -7.90 12.27
CA LEU A 195 -3.31 -6.79 12.94
C LEU A 195 -2.03 -6.46 12.16
N ASP A 196 -1.95 -5.21 11.71
CA ASP A 196 -0.94 -4.70 10.78
C ASP A 196 0.03 -3.74 11.47
N LEU A 197 1.31 -3.78 11.06
CA LEU A 197 2.44 -3.18 11.76
C LEU A 197 3.23 -2.08 10.97
N GLU A 198 2.70 -1.41 9.90
CA GLU A 198 2.98 0.02 9.44
C GLU A 198 3.20 0.29 7.91
N THR A 199 2.77 1.50 7.42
CA THR A 199 2.82 2.12 6.04
C THR A 199 3.71 3.37 5.93
N HIS A 200 4.45 3.56 4.82
CA HIS A 200 5.48 4.62 4.70
C HIS A 200 5.95 4.98 3.26
N ALA A 201 6.76 6.05 3.09
CA ALA A 201 7.47 6.38 1.84
C ALA A 201 8.85 5.68 1.77
N ALA A 202 9.33 5.25 0.59
CA ALA A 202 10.48 4.34 0.48
C ALA A 202 11.50 4.69 -0.63
N ALA A 203 12.80 4.41 -0.38
CA ALA A 203 13.91 4.53 -1.34
C ALA A 203 14.99 3.46 -1.05
N VAL A 204 15.60 2.90 -2.07
CA VAL A 204 16.71 1.93 -1.92
C VAL A 204 18.05 2.66 -2.00
N VAL A 205 18.93 2.35 -1.06
CA VAL A 205 20.35 2.74 -1.06
C VAL A 205 21.16 1.47 -0.88
N ASP A 206 21.92 1.13 -1.91
CA ASP A 206 22.75 -0.08 -1.97
C ASP A 206 21.87 -1.34 -1.78
N ASP A 207 22.13 -2.18 -0.78
CA ASP A 207 21.32 -3.37 -0.46
C ASP A 207 20.22 -3.10 0.58
N LYS A 208 19.87 -1.84 0.85
CA LYS A 208 18.95 -1.47 1.94
C LYS A 208 17.81 -0.57 1.46
N LEU A 209 16.58 -0.96 1.76
CA LEU A 209 15.36 -0.18 1.54
C LEU A 209 15.09 0.70 2.76
N TYR A 210 15.36 2.00 2.61
CA TYR A 210 15.03 3.02 3.59
C TYR A 210 13.61 3.47 3.41
N ILE A 211 12.94 3.67 4.53
CA ILE A 211 11.54 3.98 4.59
C ILE A 211 11.34 5.09 5.61
N ALA A 212 10.73 6.22 5.22
CA ALA A 212 10.58 7.39 6.08
C ALA A 212 9.18 8.00 5.99
N GLY A 213 8.61 8.32 7.15
CA GLY A 213 7.32 9.00 7.28
C GLY A 213 6.12 8.22 6.72
N GLY A 214 5.09 8.93 6.24
CA GLY A 214 3.82 8.36 5.81
C GLY A 214 2.62 8.91 6.59
N SER A 215 1.41 8.47 6.26
CA SER A 215 0.17 8.88 6.92
C SER A 215 -0.70 7.69 7.24
N ARG A 216 -1.29 7.67 8.44
CA ARG A 216 -2.28 6.69 8.88
C ARG A 216 -3.43 7.41 9.54
N ASN A 217 -4.63 7.28 8.98
CA ASN A 217 -5.86 7.95 9.45
C ASN A 217 -5.69 9.47 9.61
N GLY A 218 -4.96 10.10 8.68
CA GLY A 218 -4.68 11.54 8.71
C GLY A 218 -3.62 11.97 9.73
N ARG A 219 -3.00 11.02 10.46
CA ARG A 219 -1.83 11.31 11.30
C ARG A 219 -0.57 10.98 10.53
N TYR A 220 0.33 11.96 10.44
CA TYR A 220 1.65 11.75 9.87
C TYR A 220 2.53 10.92 10.81
N ILE A 221 3.50 10.22 10.24
CA ILE A 221 4.48 9.38 10.93
C ILE A 221 5.88 10.00 10.75
N SER A 222 6.78 9.82 11.71
CA SER A 222 8.14 10.39 11.73
C SER A 222 9.25 9.33 11.82
N ASP A 223 8.89 8.05 11.77
CA ASP A 223 9.84 6.98 11.91
C ASP A 223 10.63 6.74 10.62
N VAL A 224 11.82 6.17 10.82
CA VAL A 224 12.69 5.73 9.74
C VAL A 224 13.02 4.27 9.94
N LYS A 225 12.58 3.43 9.01
CA LYS A 225 12.80 1.99 8.98
C LYS A 225 13.75 1.65 7.84
N VAL A 226 14.51 0.60 8.02
CA VAL A 226 15.43 0.09 7.00
C VAL A 226 15.25 -1.41 6.87
N LEU A 227 14.93 -1.88 5.67
CA LEU A 227 14.92 -3.29 5.32
C LEU A 227 16.23 -3.61 4.60
N ASP A 228 17.02 -4.52 5.16
CA ASP A 228 18.15 -5.11 4.45
C ASP A 228 17.63 -6.13 3.44
N LEU A 229 17.93 -5.94 2.16
CA LEU A 229 17.45 -6.78 1.06
C LEU A 229 18.23 -8.09 0.94
N GLY A 230 19.45 -8.16 1.48
CA GLY A 230 20.26 -9.37 1.53
C GLY A 230 19.82 -10.31 2.65
N SER A 231 19.52 -9.77 3.83
CA SER A 231 19.07 -10.56 4.99
C SER A 231 17.55 -10.59 5.17
N LEU A 232 16.79 -9.81 4.39
CA LEU A 232 15.35 -9.59 4.52
C LEU A 232 14.91 -9.20 5.94
N ALA A 233 15.76 -8.46 6.65
CA ALA A 233 15.52 -8.08 8.04
C ALA A 233 15.25 -6.58 8.17
N TRP A 234 14.24 -6.23 8.98
CA TRP A 234 13.94 -4.85 9.31
C TRP A 234 14.78 -4.37 10.50
N SER A 235 15.21 -3.13 10.45
CA SER A 235 15.85 -2.41 11.53
C SER A 235 15.27 -1.00 11.66
N ALA A 236 15.23 -0.49 12.88
CA ALA A 236 14.86 0.91 13.13
C ALA A 236 16.14 1.74 13.21
N VAL A 237 16.21 2.85 12.46
CA VAL A 237 17.36 3.77 12.53
C VAL A 237 17.07 4.84 13.57
N LYS A 238 17.89 4.90 14.61
CA LYS A 238 17.85 5.99 15.59
C LYS A 238 18.63 7.18 15.03
N LEU A 239 17.90 8.19 14.59
CA LEU A 239 18.49 9.42 14.07
C LEU A 239 18.93 10.36 15.19
N ASN A 240 20.08 11.00 14.97
CA ASN A 240 20.66 12.01 15.83
C ASN A 240 20.53 13.40 15.16
N VAL A 241 20.27 14.45 15.93
CA VAL A 241 20.13 15.81 15.39
C VAL A 241 21.50 16.48 15.42
N GLU A 242 21.89 17.16 14.33
CA GLU A 242 23.11 17.96 14.30
C GLU A 242 23.09 19.08 15.37
N PRO A 243 24.17 19.23 16.17
CA PRO A 243 24.30 20.34 17.11
C PRO A 243 25.12 21.50 16.52
N ASN A 244 24.48 22.60 16.09
CA ASN A 244 24.89 24.04 16.14
C ASN A 244 24.21 24.85 15.01
N ALA A 245 24.00 26.18 15.05
CA ALA A 245 24.46 27.29 15.89
C ALA A 245 23.31 28.31 16.13
N ASP A 246 23.50 29.18 17.12
CA ASP A 246 22.69 30.34 17.54
C ASP A 246 21.55 30.14 18.56
N LYS A 247 21.70 30.94 19.63
CA LYS A 247 20.90 31.02 20.84
C LYS A 247 19.54 31.65 20.56
N VAL A 248 18.45 30.90 20.72
CA VAL A 248 17.17 31.43 21.23
C VAL A 248 16.51 30.34 22.09
N GLU A 249 16.08 30.75 23.28
CA GLU A 249 15.38 29.97 24.29
C GLU A 249 14.03 29.45 23.77
N ASP A 250 13.82 28.13 23.75
CA ASP A 250 12.71 27.45 24.44
C ASP A 250 12.86 25.92 24.30
N SER A 251 13.07 25.23 25.42
CA SER A 251 13.59 23.87 25.49
C SER A 251 12.51 22.78 25.55
N SER A 252 11.42 22.88 24.78
CA SER A 252 10.29 21.95 24.94
C SER A 252 9.71 21.25 23.70
N THR A 253 10.16 21.48 22.45
CA THR A 253 9.64 20.71 21.27
C THR A 253 10.57 20.66 20.03
N ARG A 254 11.85 20.24 20.15
CA ARG A 254 12.64 19.86 18.95
C ARG A 254 12.37 18.39 18.58
N GLU A 255 11.36 18.13 17.75
CA GLU A 255 11.14 16.80 17.14
C GLU A 255 12.28 16.44 16.17
N LYS A 256 12.81 15.21 16.25
CA LYS A 256 14.02 14.73 15.53
C LYS A 256 13.88 14.71 14.00
N LEU A 257 12.69 14.40 13.49
CA LEU A 257 12.17 14.71 12.15
C LEU A 257 10.66 14.87 12.38
N PRO A 258 10.01 15.96 11.94
CA PRO A 258 8.59 16.12 12.16
C PRO A 258 7.85 15.09 11.30
N ALA A 259 6.77 14.59 11.88
CA ALA A 259 5.93 13.62 11.21
C ALA A 259 5.41 14.20 9.88
N SER A 260 5.68 13.50 8.76
CA SER A 260 5.37 14.00 7.43
C SER A 260 4.89 12.93 6.46
N SER A 261 4.12 13.31 5.43
CA SER A 261 3.61 12.42 4.38
C SER A 261 3.56 13.11 3.02
N GLY A 262 3.55 12.34 1.93
CA GLY A 262 3.51 12.88 0.56
C GLY A 262 4.80 13.60 0.14
N HIS A 263 5.90 13.39 0.88
CA HIS A 263 7.22 13.85 0.49
C HIS A 263 7.85 12.87 -0.51
N SER A 264 8.74 13.37 -1.35
CA SER A 264 9.56 12.52 -2.23
C SER A 264 10.93 12.31 -1.59
N MET A 265 11.48 11.11 -1.75
CA MET A 265 12.80 10.77 -1.21
C MET A 265 13.78 10.48 -2.34
N ILE A 266 14.92 11.17 -2.33
CA ILE A 266 15.98 11.07 -3.36
C ILE A 266 17.31 10.77 -2.67
N LYS A 267 18.06 9.79 -3.18
CA LYS A 267 19.46 9.58 -2.81
C LYS A 267 20.32 10.63 -3.51
N TRP A 268 21.10 11.39 -2.74
CA TRP A 268 22.12 12.29 -3.24
C TRP A 268 23.39 12.11 -2.41
N GLU A 269 24.48 11.68 -3.06
CA GLU A 269 25.73 11.30 -2.38
C GLU A 269 25.47 10.32 -1.23
N ASN A 270 25.93 10.66 -0.01
CA ASN A 270 25.74 9.90 1.22
C ASN A 270 24.48 10.29 2.01
N LYS A 271 23.55 11.02 1.38
CA LYS A 271 22.34 11.54 2.05
C LYS A 271 21.08 11.08 1.33
N LEU A 272 20.03 10.85 2.12
CA LEU A 272 18.65 10.79 1.65
C LEU A 272 18.01 12.15 1.85
N LEU A 273 17.60 12.77 0.76
CA LEU A 273 16.88 14.04 0.77
C LEU A 273 15.37 13.78 0.77
N LEU A 274 14.67 14.32 1.75
CA LEU A 274 13.20 14.33 1.81
C LEU A 274 12.73 15.72 1.37
N ILE A 275 12.02 15.77 0.26
CA ILE A 275 11.64 17.02 -0.42
C ILE A 275 10.11 17.13 -0.45
N ALA A 276 9.61 18.31 -0.07
CA ALA A 276 8.19 18.66 -0.04
C ALA A 276 7.36 17.74 0.89
N GLY A 277 6.05 17.59 0.60
CA GLY A 277 5.12 16.88 1.45
C GLY A 277 4.54 17.72 2.59
N HIS A 278 3.59 17.13 3.30
CA HIS A 278 2.89 17.76 4.41
C HIS A 278 3.50 17.33 5.74
N SER A 279 3.69 18.27 6.65
CA SER A 279 4.10 17.99 8.03
C SER A 279 3.17 18.71 9.01
N LYS A 280 3.20 18.33 10.29
CA LYS A 280 2.45 19.04 11.35
C LYS A 280 2.92 20.48 11.52
N ASN A 281 4.22 20.71 11.31
CA ASN A 281 4.79 22.04 11.34
C ASN A 281 4.49 22.70 10.00
N VAL A 282 3.61 23.68 10.04
CA VAL A 282 3.10 24.34 8.85
C VAL A 282 4.18 25.28 8.32
N SER A 283 4.69 24.98 7.14
CA SER A 283 5.55 25.87 6.34
C SER A 283 4.76 26.32 5.12
N ASP A 284 4.92 27.58 4.73
CA ASP A 284 4.35 28.10 3.48
C ASP A 284 5.23 27.78 2.26
N SER A 285 6.48 27.37 2.49
CA SER A 285 7.46 26.99 1.46
C SER A 285 7.89 25.53 1.56
N VAL A 286 8.34 24.96 0.44
CA VAL A 286 8.93 23.62 0.38
C VAL A 286 10.15 23.56 1.30
N THR A 287 10.18 22.54 2.16
CA THR A 287 11.36 22.24 3.00
C THR A 287 12.14 21.08 2.40
N VAL A 288 13.46 21.17 2.42
CA VAL A 288 14.37 20.06 2.11
C VAL A 288 14.97 19.55 3.41
N ARG A 289 14.82 18.27 3.69
CA ARG A 289 15.40 17.61 4.86
C ARG A 289 16.40 16.56 4.41
N PHE A 290 17.34 16.22 5.26
CA PHE A 290 18.30 15.16 4.97
C PHE A 290 18.37 14.13 6.09
N ILE A 291 18.72 12.90 5.69
CA ILE A 291 19.22 11.85 6.56
C ILE A 291 20.59 11.45 6.00
N ASP A 292 21.63 11.65 6.80
CA ASP A 292 22.98 11.19 6.49
C ASP A 292 23.10 9.69 6.79
N LEU A 293 23.55 8.93 5.80
CA LEU A 293 23.51 7.47 5.84
C LEU A 293 24.61 6.87 6.71
N GLU A 294 25.75 7.56 6.87
CA GLU A 294 26.88 7.08 7.67
C GLU A 294 26.77 7.50 9.13
N SER A 295 26.52 8.78 9.37
CA SER A 295 26.47 9.35 10.73
C SER A 295 25.09 9.18 11.39
N HIS A 296 24.08 8.78 10.62
CA HIS A 296 22.67 8.75 11.03
C HIS A 296 22.18 10.10 11.57
N GLN A 297 22.78 11.19 11.10
CA GLN A 297 22.35 12.53 11.43
C GLN A 297 21.21 12.99 10.53
N CYS A 298 20.26 13.74 11.07
CA CYS A 298 19.18 14.32 10.30
C CYS A 298 19.00 15.80 10.59
N GLY A 299 18.55 16.54 9.59
CA GLY A 299 18.37 17.97 9.69
C GLY A 299 17.57 18.57 8.54
N VAL A 300 17.48 19.89 8.57
CA VAL A 300 16.92 20.69 7.46
C VAL A 300 18.10 21.23 6.67
N VAL A 301 18.02 21.12 5.35
CA VAL A 301 18.98 21.76 4.45
C VAL A 301 18.52 23.19 4.22
N GLU A 302 19.40 24.15 4.46
CA GLU A 302 19.12 25.54 4.10
C GLU A 302 19.11 25.66 2.57
N THR A 303 17.99 26.11 2.03
CA THR A 303 17.84 26.37 0.59
C THR A 303 17.57 27.83 0.34
N SER A 304 18.09 28.35 -0.77
CA SER A 304 17.93 29.75 -1.17
C SER A 304 17.26 29.88 -2.55
N GLY A 305 17.07 31.11 -3.04
CA GLY A 305 16.50 31.39 -4.36
C GLY A 305 14.96 31.46 -4.38
N LYS A 306 14.36 31.04 -5.49
CA LYS A 306 12.90 31.08 -5.69
C LYS A 306 12.25 29.81 -5.13
N VAL A 307 12.20 29.70 -3.79
CA VAL A 307 11.68 28.50 -3.11
C VAL A 307 10.19 28.28 -3.48
N PRO A 308 9.80 27.08 -3.92
CA PRO A 308 8.41 26.78 -4.26
C PRO A 308 7.49 26.85 -3.04
N VAL A 309 6.20 27.15 -3.27
CA VAL A 309 5.16 27.02 -2.24
C VAL A 309 5.04 25.57 -1.75
N ALA A 310 4.81 25.39 -0.45
CA ALA A 310 4.55 24.09 0.15
C ALA A 310 3.38 23.39 -0.54
N ARG A 311 3.58 22.11 -0.89
CA ARG A 311 2.67 21.32 -1.73
C ARG A 311 2.76 19.83 -1.44
N GLY A 312 1.71 19.10 -1.81
CA GLY A 312 1.64 17.64 -1.80
C GLY A 312 1.28 17.05 -3.16
N GLY A 313 1.57 15.77 -3.37
CA GLY A 313 1.26 15.07 -4.63
C GLY A 313 2.08 15.57 -5.83
N GLN A 314 3.16 16.30 -5.58
CA GLN A 314 4.15 16.71 -6.58
C GLN A 314 5.03 15.52 -6.98
N SER A 315 5.56 15.54 -8.20
CA SER A 315 6.68 14.68 -8.57
C SER A 315 8.01 15.38 -8.32
N VAL A 316 9.03 14.60 -7.96
CA VAL A 316 10.40 15.07 -7.73
C VAL A 316 11.33 14.06 -8.39
N THR A 317 12.13 14.50 -9.37
CA THR A 317 13.00 13.61 -10.15
C THR A 317 14.43 14.13 -10.20
N LEU A 318 15.41 13.24 -10.08
CA LEU A 318 16.83 13.57 -10.20
C LEU A 318 17.23 13.71 -11.68
N PHE A 319 17.98 14.75 -12.00
CA PHE A 319 18.54 15.06 -13.31
C PHE A 319 19.99 15.57 -13.14
N GLY A 320 20.98 14.70 -13.36
CA GLY A 320 22.37 15.01 -13.02
C GLY A 320 22.52 15.44 -11.55
N SER A 321 23.07 16.64 -11.32
CA SER A 321 23.20 17.29 -10.01
C SER A 321 22.03 18.23 -9.65
N LYS A 322 20.89 18.07 -10.30
CA LYS A 322 19.70 18.89 -10.09
C LYS A 322 18.48 18.02 -9.78
N VAL A 323 17.54 18.58 -9.04
CA VAL A 323 16.22 17.98 -8.79
C VAL A 323 15.16 18.82 -9.46
N ILE A 324 14.29 18.16 -10.23
CA ILE A 324 13.17 18.79 -10.92
C ILE A 324 11.89 18.44 -10.15
N MET A 325 11.12 19.47 -9.79
CA MET A 325 9.81 19.34 -9.16
C MET A 325 8.73 19.83 -10.12
N PHE A 326 7.66 19.04 -10.28
CA PHE A 326 6.53 19.40 -11.12
C PHE A 326 5.19 19.18 -10.41
N GLY A 327 4.29 20.15 -10.60
CA GLY A 327 2.89 20.07 -10.19
C GLY A 327 2.65 20.00 -8.67
N GLY A 328 1.58 19.29 -8.29
CA GLY A 328 1.12 19.14 -6.92
C GLY A 328 -0.06 20.05 -6.56
N GLU A 329 -0.48 20.00 -5.30
CA GLU A 329 -1.53 20.83 -4.73
C GLU A 329 -0.98 21.63 -3.55
N ASP A 330 -1.20 22.95 -3.53
CA ASP A 330 -0.83 23.78 -2.38
C ASP A 330 -1.88 23.74 -1.26
N ARG A 331 -1.57 24.37 -0.11
CA ARG A 331 -2.48 24.42 1.04
C ARG A 331 -3.82 25.10 0.74
N GLY A 332 -3.85 25.99 -0.24
CA GLY A 332 -5.07 26.65 -0.73
C GLY A 332 -5.91 25.77 -1.65
N ARG A 333 -5.54 24.49 -1.81
CA ARG A 333 -6.13 23.54 -2.77
C ARG A 333 -5.98 23.99 -4.22
N ARG A 334 -5.00 24.85 -4.50
CA ARG A 334 -4.71 25.23 -5.88
C ARG A 334 -3.80 24.17 -6.48
N LEU A 335 -4.29 23.58 -7.56
CA LEU A 335 -3.52 22.66 -8.39
C LEU A 335 -2.46 23.42 -9.16
N LEU A 336 -1.28 22.83 -9.28
CA LEU A 336 -0.10 23.43 -9.88
C LEU A 336 0.37 22.62 -11.10
N ASN A 337 1.06 23.27 -12.02
CA ASN A 337 1.79 22.70 -13.15
C ASN A 337 3.10 23.48 -13.41
N ASP A 338 3.61 24.16 -12.40
CA ASP A 338 4.89 24.86 -12.45
C ASP A 338 6.07 23.86 -12.40
N VAL A 339 7.19 24.25 -13.00
CA VAL A 339 8.45 23.51 -12.98
C VAL A 339 9.45 24.28 -12.12
N HIS A 340 9.96 23.62 -11.09
CA HIS A 340 11.04 24.14 -10.25
C HIS A 340 12.25 23.24 -10.32
N VAL A 341 13.44 23.84 -10.26
CA VAL A 341 14.70 23.14 -10.25
C VAL A 341 15.50 23.53 -9.02
N LEU A 342 15.85 22.54 -8.21
CA LEU A 342 16.82 22.68 -7.13
C LEU A 342 18.19 22.25 -7.64
N ASP A 343 19.15 23.16 -7.63
CA ASP A 343 20.55 22.82 -7.79
C ASP A 343 21.06 22.16 -6.48
N LEU A 344 21.53 20.92 -6.55
CA LEU A 344 21.98 20.18 -5.36
C LEU A 344 23.39 20.56 -4.91
N GLU A 345 24.20 21.17 -5.77
CA GLU A 345 25.53 21.65 -5.43
C GLU A 345 25.44 22.97 -4.65
N THR A 346 24.52 23.86 -5.06
CA THR A 346 24.35 25.19 -4.43
C THR A 346 23.14 25.28 -3.51
N MET A 347 22.31 24.23 -3.42
CA MET A 347 21.03 24.21 -2.69
C MET A 347 20.13 25.42 -3.03
N THR A 348 20.11 25.81 -4.30
CA THR A 348 19.38 26.99 -4.78
C THR A 348 18.22 26.61 -5.68
N TRP A 349 17.02 27.08 -5.35
CA TRP A 349 15.80 26.90 -6.14
C TRP A 349 15.69 27.93 -7.26
N ASN A 350 15.30 27.47 -8.43
CA ASN A 350 14.97 28.27 -9.59
C ASN A 350 13.62 27.86 -10.16
N VAL A 351 12.83 28.85 -10.58
CA VAL A 351 11.62 28.63 -11.38
C VAL A 351 12.05 28.51 -12.84
N VAL A 352 11.57 27.49 -13.52
CA VAL A 352 11.83 27.29 -14.95
C VAL A 352 10.60 27.69 -15.74
N GLU A 353 10.78 28.66 -16.65
CA GLU A 353 9.77 28.97 -17.64
C GLU A 353 9.80 27.91 -18.74
N THR A 354 8.64 27.37 -19.06
CA THR A 354 8.48 26.36 -20.12
C THR A 354 7.59 26.92 -21.22
N THR A 355 7.76 26.40 -22.42
CA THR A 355 7.03 26.81 -23.62
C THR A 355 6.17 25.66 -24.15
N GLN A 356 5.37 25.95 -25.17
CA GLN A 356 4.31 25.07 -25.66
C GLN A 356 3.20 24.85 -24.62
N THR A 357 2.39 23.80 -24.81
CA THR A 357 1.24 23.52 -23.94
C THR A 357 1.69 22.59 -22.81
N PRO A 358 1.83 23.08 -21.57
CA PRO A 358 2.15 22.21 -20.44
C PRO A 358 0.98 21.29 -20.10
N PRO A 359 1.22 20.23 -19.31
CA PRO A 359 0.14 19.43 -18.76
C PRO A 359 -0.81 20.31 -17.94
N ALA A 360 -2.10 19.98 -17.97
CA ALA A 360 -3.07 20.60 -17.07
C ALA A 360 -2.61 20.46 -15.60
N PRO A 361 -2.87 21.46 -14.73
CA PRO A 361 -2.58 21.38 -13.30
C PRO A 361 -3.07 20.09 -12.66
N ARG A 362 -2.16 19.41 -11.95
CA ARG A 362 -2.38 18.04 -11.47
C ARG A 362 -1.54 17.70 -10.25
N PHE A 363 -2.01 16.74 -9.48
CA PHE A 363 -1.31 16.13 -8.36
C PHE A 363 -1.41 14.60 -8.43
N ASP A 364 -0.63 13.91 -7.60
CA ASP A 364 -0.56 12.45 -7.51
C ASP A 364 -0.25 11.74 -8.84
N HIS A 365 0.54 12.41 -9.70
CA HIS A 365 1.13 11.87 -10.92
C HIS A 365 2.52 11.29 -10.62
N THR A 366 3.10 10.58 -11.58
CA THR A 366 4.51 10.16 -11.51
C THR A 366 5.32 10.77 -12.64
N ALA A 367 6.62 10.88 -12.40
CA ALA A 367 7.57 11.40 -13.36
C ALA A 367 8.79 10.48 -13.49
N ALA A 368 9.44 10.52 -14.66
CA ALA A 368 10.71 9.87 -14.92
C ALA A 368 11.58 10.71 -15.84
N VAL A 369 12.90 10.66 -15.64
CA VAL A 369 13.87 11.27 -16.55
C VAL A 369 14.44 10.18 -17.46
N HIS A 370 14.41 10.44 -18.77
CA HIS A 370 15.00 9.59 -19.79
C HIS A 370 16.18 10.29 -20.48
N ALA A 371 17.25 9.53 -20.73
CA ALA A 371 18.44 9.94 -21.47
C ALA A 371 19.10 11.26 -20.99
N GLN A 372 18.93 11.62 -19.71
CA GLN A 372 19.36 12.91 -19.15
C GLN A 372 18.94 14.09 -20.03
N ARG A 373 17.72 14.03 -20.59
CA ARG A 373 17.17 15.10 -21.44
C ARG A 373 15.67 15.24 -21.32
N TYR A 374 14.93 14.15 -21.23
CA TYR A 374 13.47 14.20 -21.32
C TYR A 374 12.85 13.91 -19.96
N LEU A 375 12.04 14.84 -19.45
CA LEU A 375 11.18 14.61 -18.30
C LEU A 375 9.81 14.13 -18.78
N LEU A 376 9.44 12.92 -18.41
CA LEU A 376 8.15 12.31 -18.74
C LEU A 376 7.22 12.44 -17.53
N ILE A 377 5.97 12.86 -17.76
CA ILE A 377 4.91 12.95 -16.75
C ILE A 377 3.75 12.04 -17.17
N PHE A 378 3.31 11.15 -16.29
CA PHE A 378 2.20 10.23 -16.58
C PHE A 378 1.10 10.26 -15.52
N GLY A 379 -0.14 10.40 -15.98
CA GLY A 379 -1.34 10.31 -15.17
C GLY A 379 -1.51 11.46 -14.17
N GLY A 380 -2.05 11.12 -12.99
CA GLY A 380 -2.42 12.04 -11.93
C GLY A 380 -3.88 12.47 -12.02
N CYS A 381 -4.27 13.45 -11.21
CA CYS A 381 -5.64 13.95 -11.22
C CYS A 381 -5.73 15.46 -10.97
N SER A 382 -6.89 15.98 -11.36
CA SER A 382 -7.46 17.21 -10.82
C SER A 382 -8.54 16.84 -9.79
N HIS A 383 -9.25 17.80 -9.22
CA HIS A 383 -10.37 17.50 -8.34
C HIS A 383 -11.55 16.78 -9.01
N SER A 384 -11.59 16.72 -10.35
CA SER A 384 -12.73 16.21 -11.10
C SER A 384 -12.39 15.14 -12.12
N LEU A 385 -11.13 15.02 -12.51
CA LEU A 385 -10.69 14.17 -13.61
C LEU A 385 -9.40 13.46 -13.24
N PHE A 386 -9.34 12.18 -13.58
CA PHE A 386 -8.13 11.37 -13.56
C PHE A 386 -7.57 11.31 -14.97
N PHE A 387 -6.24 11.35 -15.09
CA PHE A 387 -5.55 11.36 -16.36
C PHE A 387 -4.85 10.02 -16.62
N ASN A 388 -4.69 9.68 -17.89
CA ASN A 388 -3.85 8.60 -18.42
C ASN A 388 -2.95 9.11 -19.57
N ASP A 389 -2.76 10.42 -19.65
CA ASP A 389 -1.93 11.06 -20.65
C ASP A 389 -0.43 10.98 -20.29
N LEU A 390 0.41 11.03 -21.32
CA LEU A 390 1.86 11.18 -21.20
C LEU A 390 2.24 12.54 -21.77
N HIS A 391 2.98 13.30 -20.98
CA HIS A 391 3.62 14.54 -21.43
C HIS A 391 5.12 14.43 -21.32
N VAL A 392 5.82 15.10 -22.23
CA VAL A 392 7.28 15.10 -22.28
C VAL A 392 7.77 16.54 -22.34
N LEU A 393 8.59 16.92 -21.38
CA LEU A 393 9.36 18.17 -21.38
C LEU A 393 10.79 17.85 -21.85
N ASP A 394 11.22 18.48 -22.94
CA ASP A 394 12.63 18.49 -23.30
C ASP A 394 13.36 19.47 -22.39
N LEU A 395 14.27 18.98 -21.54
CA LEU A 395 15.00 19.78 -20.56
C LEU A 395 16.13 20.61 -21.16
N GLU A 396 16.45 20.41 -22.44
CA GLU A 396 17.38 21.25 -23.19
C GLU A 396 16.66 22.47 -23.76
N THR A 397 15.49 22.28 -24.37
CA THR A 397 14.71 23.36 -25.01
C THR A 397 13.66 23.98 -24.11
N MET A 398 13.33 23.32 -23.00
CA MET A 398 12.21 23.65 -22.09
C MET A 398 10.84 23.67 -22.78
N GLU A 399 10.67 22.87 -23.83
CA GLU A 399 9.42 22.74 -24.58
C GLU A 399 8.62 21.50 -24.17
N TRP A 400 7.33 21.69 -23.90
CA TRP A 400 6.40 20.59 -23.67
C TRP A 400 5.88 19.99 -24.98
N SER A 401 5.65 18.69 -24.96
CA SER A 401 4.98 17.95 -26.01
C SER A 401 4.09 16.85 -25.42
N GLN A 402 3.04 16.49 -26.15
CA GLN A 402 2.16 15.36 -25.82
C GLN A 402 2.25 14.33 -26.95
N PRO A 403 3.22 13.40 -26.91
CA PRO A 403 3.39 12.42 -27.97
C PRO A 403 2.27 11.38 -27.97
N GLU A 404 1.98 10.83 -29.14
CA GLU A 404 1.06 9.71 -29.26
C GLU A 404 1.69 8.44 -28.68
N ILE A 405 1.06 7.91 -27.62
CA ILE A 405 1.52 6.68 -26.97
C ILE A 405 1.04 5.48 -27.80
N LYS A 406 1.97 4.63 -28.21
CA LYS A 406 1.63 3.36 -28.89
C LYS A 406 1.45 2.25 -27.86
N GLY A 407 0.52 1.34 -28.11
CA GLY A 407 0.41 0.09 -27.35
C GLY A 407 -0.96 -0.08 -26.68
N ASP A 408 -0.95 -0.57 -25.44
CA ASP A 408 -2.17 -0.95 -24.73
C ASP A 408 -2.97 0.26 -24.26
N LEU A 409 -4.31 0.13 -24.30
CA LEU A 409 -5.20 1.08 -23.65
C LEU A 409 -5.06 0.90 -22.14
N VAL A 410 -4.78 1.99 -21.44
CA VAL A 410 -4.55 1.97 -19.98
C VAL A 410 -5.55 2.85 -19.26
N THR A 411 -5.91 2.43 -18.06
CA THR A 411 -6.82 3.18 -17.20
C THR A 411 -6.20 4.48 -16.69
N SER A 412 -7.04 5.52 -16.56
CA SER A 412 -6.71 6.74 -15.82
C SER A 412 -6.40 6.42 -14.37
N ARG A 413 -5.36 7.07 -13.83
CA ARG A 413 -4.87 6.76 -12.48
C ARG A 413 -4.16 7.93 -11.83
N ALA A 414 -4.32 8.04 -10.52
CA ALA A 414 -3.54 8.88 -9.64
C ALA A 414 -3.07 8.07 -8.43
N GLY A 415 -2.04 8.54 -7.75
CA GLY A 415 -1.45 7.88 -6.58
C GLY A 415 -0.64 6.62 -6.92
N HIS A 416 -0.31 6.42 -8.19
CA HIS A 416 0.61 5.38 -8.63
C HIS A 416 2.05 5.75 -8.29
N ALA A 417 2.94 4.76 -8.30
CA ALA A 417 4.37 4.95 -8.21
C ALA A 417 5.08 4.46 -9.47
N GLY A 418 6.22 5.07 -9.76
CA GLY A 418 7.01 4.77 -10.96
C GLY A 418 8.49 4.59 -10.62
N VAL A 419 9.15 3.65 -11.28
CA VAL A 419 10.61 3.48 -11.20
C VAL A 419 11.19 3.10 -12.56
N THR A 420 12.36 3.62 -12.86
CA THR A 420 13.08 3.33 -14.10
C THR A 420 14.08 2.19 -13.89
N ILE A 421 14.10 1.25 -14.82
CA ILE A 421 15.18 0.27 -14.98
C ILE A 421 15.55 0.27 -16.46
N ASP A 422 16.79 0.66 -16.74
CA ASP A 422 17.31 0.87 -18.08
C ASP A 422 16.39 1.82 -18.91
N GLU A 423 15.92 1.35 -20.05
CA GLU A 423 15.07 2.06 -21.01
C GLU A 423 13.57 2.01 -20.65
N ASN A 424 13.21 1.30 -19.59
CA ASN A 424 11.82 1.01 -19.26
C ASN A 424 11.41 1.71 -17.96
N TRP A 425 10.26 2.36 -18.01
CA TRP A 425 9.61 2.95 -16.85
C TRP A 425 8.45 2.06 -16.40
N TYR A 426 8.56 1.51 -15.20
CA TYR A 426 7.56 0.64 -14.58
C TYR A 426 6.64 1.46 -13.70
N ILE A 427 5.33 1.37 -13.93
CA ILE A 427 4.31 2.13 -13.20
C ILE A 427 3.36 1.15 -12.53
N VAL A 428 3.22 1.27 -11.21
CA VAL A 428 2.48 0.33 -10.36
C VAL A 428 1.42 1.06 -9.55
N GLY A 429 0.22 0.47 -9.49
CA GLY A 429 -0.88 0.95 -8.68
C GLY A 429 -1.56 2.21 -9.18
N GLY A 430 -2.05 2.98 -8.22
CA GLY A 430 -2.95 4.11 -8.43
C GLY A 430 -4.41 3.71 -8.61
N GLY A 431 -5.26 4.68 -8.86
CA GLY A 431 -6.70 4.48 -9.06
C GLY A 431 -7.42 5.72 -9.58
N ASP A 432 -8.71 5.56 -9.85
CA ASP A 432 -9.60 6.62 -10.34
C ASP A 432 -10.75 6.93 -9.36
N ASN A 433 -10.56 6.65 -8.06
CA ASN A 433 -11.58 6.64 -7.00
C ASN A 433 -12.77 5.68 -7.22
N LYS A 434 -12.90 4.99 -8.36
CA LYS A 434 -13.93 3.95 -8.59
C LYS A 434 -13.34 2.57 -8.41
N SER A 435 -12.13 2.37 -8.93
CA SER A 435 -11.38 1.13 -8.85
C SER A 435 -9.89 1.42 -8.73
N GLY A 436 -9.18 0.59 -7.97
CA GLY A 436 -7.73 0.55 -8.04
C GLY A 436 -7.28 0.07 -9.42
N ALA A 437 -6.24 0.68 -9.96
CA ALA A 437 -5.66 0.28 -11.24
C ALA A 437 -4.98 -1.09 -11.08
N THR A 438 -5.56 -2.09 -11.71
CA THR A 438 -5.07 -3.48 -11.63
C THR A 438 -3.88 -3.77 -12.53
N GLU A 439 -3.56 -2.85 -13.44
CA GLU A 439 -2.52 -3.04 -14.44
C GLU A 439 -1.20 -2.47 -13.93
N THR A 440 -0.16 -3.31 -13.93
CA THR A 440 1.22 -2.82 -13.86
C THR A 440 1.70 -2.51 -15.27
N LEU A 441 2.09 -1.27 -15.49
CA LEU A 441 2.48 -0.77 -16.82
C LEU A 441 4.00 -0.75 -16.96
N MET A 442 4.45 -0.92 -18.20
CA MET A 442 5.82 -0.66 -18.61
C MET A 442 5.81 0.20 -19.86
N LEU A 443 6.36 1.41 -19.74
CA LEU A 443 6.61 2.31 -20.85
C LEU A 443 8.07 2.16 -21.28
N ASN A 444 8.31 1.74 -22.52
CA ASN A 444 9.63 1.90 -23.12
C ASN A 444 9.81 3.37 -23.50
N MET A 445 10.71 4.08 -22.82
CA MET A 445 10.84 5.53 -22.93
C MET A 445 11.42 5.97 -24.27
N SER A 446 12.38 5.21 -24.82
CA SER A 446 12.93 5.45 -26.16
C SER A 446 11.89 5.32 -27.28
N LYS A 447 11.00 4.32 -27.20
CA LYS A 447 10.01 4.03 -28.25
C LYS A 447 8.64 4.67 -28.00
N LEU A 448 8.44 5.25 -26.82
CA LEU A 448 7.14 5.71 -26.32
C LEU A 448 6.04 4.63 -26.50
N ALA A 449 6.41 3.40 -26.17
CA ALA A 449 5.56 2.23 -26.33
C ALA A 449 5.14 1.68 -24.97
N LEU A 450 3.85 1.77 -24.67
CA LEU A 450 3.25 1.37 -23.41
C LEU A 450 2.71 -0.07 -23.49
N SER A 451 2.97 -0.85 -22.46
CA SER A 451 2.49 -2.23 -22.38
C SER A 451 2.02 -2.59 -20.98
N VAL A 452 0.99 -3.43 -20.90
CA VAL A 452 0.58 -4.05 -19.64
C VAL A 452 1.47 -5.28 -19.40
N LEU A 453 2.22 -5.27 -18.29
CA LEU A 453 3.08 -6.38 -17.90
C LEU A 453 2.28 -7.50 -17.23
N THR A 454 1.45 -7.12 -16.27
CA THR A 454 0.59 -8.01 -15.51
C THR A 454 -0.68 -7.28 -15.10
N SER A 455 -1.74 -8.05 -14.89
CA SER A 455 -3.01 -7.57 -14.37
C SER A 455 -3.40 -8.42 -13.16
N ILE A 456 -3.71 -7.75 -12.05
CA ILE A 456 -4.14 -8.37 -10.79
C ILE A 456 -5.66 -8.28 -10.63
N LYS A 457 -6.21 -8.94 -9.63
CA LYS A 457 -7.64 -8.84 -9.32
C LYS A 457 -7.97 -7.50 -8.67
N GLY A 458 -9.24 -7.08 -8.76
CA GLY A 458 -9.71 -5.89 -8.03
C GLY A 458 -9.51 -6.03 -6.52
N ARG A 459 -9.07 -4.93 -5.87
CA ARG A 459 -8.70 -4.84 -4.44
C ARG A 459 -7.43 -5.59 -4.01
N ASP A 460 -6.64 -6.05 -4.96
CA ASP A 460 -5.27 -6.50 -4.68
C ASP A 460 -4.42 -5.33 -4.13
N PRO A 461 -3.51 -5.57 -3.16
CA PRO A 461 -2.67 -4.52 -2.60
C PRO A 461 -1.84 -3.73 -3.63
N LEU A 462 -1.44 -4.34 -4.75
CA LEU A 462 -0.72 -3.64 -5.82
C LEU A 462 -1.63 -2.69 -6.63
N ALA A 463 -2.95 -2.78 -6.47
CA ALA A 463 -3.93 -1.84 -7.00
C ALA A 463 -4.31 -0.78 -5.95
N SER A 464 -3.31 -0.14 -5.35
CA SER A 464 -3.47 0.87 -4.29
C SER A 464 -2.98 2.25 -4.71
N GLU A 465 -3.60 3.28 -4.14
CA GLU A 465 -3.15 4.66 -4.24
C GLU A 465 -2.13 4.97 -3.13
N GLY A 466 -1.14 5.81 -3.40
CA GLY A 466 -0.06 6.12 -2.45
C GLY A 466 0.95 4.99 -2.25
N LEU A 467 1.11 4.11 -3.24
CA LEU A 467 2.18 3.10 -3.26
C LEU A 467 3.55 3.78 -3.36
N SER A 468 4.58 3.12 -2.83
CA SER A 468 5.98 3.44 -3.10
C SER A 468 6.61 2.28 -3.87
N VAL A 469 7.43 2.59 -4.88
CA VAL A 469 8.13 1.60 -5.70
C VAL A 469 9.58 2.01 -5.86
N CYS A 470 10.48 1.04 -5.79
CA CYS A 470 11.90 1.20 -5.99
C CYS A 470 12.47 0.00 -6.76
N SER A 471 13.68 0.12 -7.27
CA SER A 471 14.43 -0.96 -7.88
C SER A 471 15.61 -1.32 -7.00
N ALA A 472 15.97 -2.61 -7.00
CA ALA A 472 17.16 -3.11 -6.33
C ALA A 472 17.85 -4.15 -7.22
N LEU A 473 19.17 -4.26 -7.08
CA LEU A 473 19.97 -5.27 -7.76
C LEU A 473 20.23 -6.39 -6.75
N VAL A 474 19.63 -7.56 -6.95
CA VAL A 474 19.81 -8.72 -6.07
C VAL A 474 20.33 -9.87 -6.91
N GLU A 475 21.47 -10.45 -6.52
CA GLU A 475 22.11 -11.56 -7.25
C GLU A 475 22.30 -11.28 -8.76
N SER A 476 22.66 -10.05 -9.13
CA SER A 476 22.80 -9.58 -10.52
C SER A 476 21.50 -9.48 -11.34
N GLU A 477 20.33 -9.63 -10.72
CA GLU A 477 19.04 -9.36 -11.36
C GLU A 477 18.40 -8.08 -10.80
N ASN A 478 17.87 -7.25 -11.70
CA ASN A 478 17.07 -6.10 -11.30
C ASN A 478 15.68 -6.58 -10.83
N ILE A 479 15.31 -6.24 -9.61
CA ILE A 479 13.99 -6.48 -9.04
C ILE A 479 13.28 -5.15 -8.80
N LEU A 480 11.96 -5.18 -8.88
CA LEU A 480 11.08 -4.11 -8.47
C LEU A 480 10.53 -4.44 -7.09
N VAL A 481 10.61 -3.49 -6.17
CA VAL A 481 10.08 -3.62 -4.82
C VAL A 481 9.00 -2.56 -4.64
N ALA A 482 7.75 -3.01 -4.47
CA ALA A 482 6.61 -2.16 -4.18
C ALA A 482 6.16 -2.33 -2.73
N PHE A 483 5.75 -1.24 -2.10
CA PHE A 483 5.40 -1.20 -0.69
C PHE A 483 4.36 -0.11 -0.41
N GLY A 484 3.46 -0.37 0.53
CA GLY A 484 2.53 0.64 1.03
C GLY A 484 1.21 0.72 0.25
N GLY A 485 0.61 1.90 0.28
CA GLY A 485 -0.61 2.24 -0.45
C GLY A 485 -1.91 1.99 0.31
N TYR A 486 -3.01 2.51 -0.21
CA TYR A 486 -4.36 2.40 0.30
C TYR A 486 -5.36 2.04 -0.82
N ASN A 487 -6.20 1.04 -0.59
CA ASN A 487 -7.29 0.65 -1.51
C ASN A 487 -8.60 0.34 -0.76
N GLY A 488 -8.86 1.07 0.33
CA GLY A 488 -9.91 0.78 1.33
C GLY A 488 -9.37 0.11 2.59
N LYS A 489 -8.15 -0.44 2.51
CA LYS A 489 -7.29 -0.78 3.64
C LYS A 489 -5.88 -0.27 3.33
N TYR A 490 -5.13 0.07 4.38
CA TYR A 490 -3.71 0.34 4.24
C TYR A 490 -3.00 -0.97 3.93
N ASN A 491 -2.21 -0.97 2.87
CA ASN A 491 -1.46 -2.11 2.41
C ASN A 491 -0.02 -1.93 2.78
N ASN A 492 0.58 -3.03 3.13
CA ASN A 492 1.83 -2.99 3.83
C ASN A 492 2.79 -3.97 3.17
N GLU A 493 2.36 -5.18 2.81
CA GLU A 493 3.07 -6.18 2.01
C GLU A 493 4.16 -5.60 1.08
N VAL A 494 5.37 -6.14 1.22
CA VAL A 494 6.46 -5.86 0.28
C VAL A 494 6.27 -6.80 -0.90
N PHE A 495 6.02 -6.25 -2.07
CA PHE A 495 5.92 -7.01 -3.31
C PHE A 495 7.23 -6.94 -4.06
N VAL A 496 7.84 -8.10 -4.28
CA VAL A 496 9.02 -8.22 -5.12
C VAL A 496 8.59 -8.76 -6.48
N MET A 497 8.77 -7.97 -7.52
CA MET A 497 8.47 -8.34 -8.90
C MET A 497 9.79 -8.46 -9.68
N ARG A 498 9.95 -9.55 -10.42
CA ARG A 498 11.10 -9.74 -11.32
C ARG A 498 10.66 -9.43 -12.75
N PRO A 499 11.03 -8.26 -13.32
CA PRO A 499 10.74 -7.97 -14.72
C PRO A 499 11.53 -8.94 -15.61
N LYS A 500 10.82 -9.85 -16.28
CA LYS A 500 11.43 -10.71 -17.30
C LYS A 500 11.54 -9.95 -18.61
N PRO A 501 12.66 -10.07 -19.35
CA PRO A 501 12.73 -9.58 -20.72
C PRO A 501 11.61 -10.25 -21.54
N ARG A 502 10.69 -9.46 -22.11
CA ARG A 502 9.81 -9.99 -23.15
C ARG A 502 10.63 -10.09 -24.43
N ASP A 503 10.85 -11.30 -24.91
CA ASP A 503 11.26 -11.52 -26.30
C ASP A 503 10.21 -10.88 -27.21
N SER A 504 10.60 -9.82 -27.91
CA SER A 504 9.75 -9.00 -28.76
C SER A 504 9.33 -9.69 -30.07
N ALA A 505 9.02 -10.99 -30.03
CA ALA A 505 8.84 -11.84 -31.21
C ALA A 505 7.49 -12.55 -31.32
N GLN A 506 6.44 -12.17 -30.58
CA GLN A 506 5.09 -12.67 -30.88
C GLN A 506 4.02 -11.57 -30.89
N PRO A 507 3.36 -11.34 -32.06
CA PRO A 507 2.15 -10.53 -32.13
C PRO A 507 1.04 -11.13 -31.25
N LYS A 508 0.21 -10.26 -30.66
CA LYS A 508 -0.94 -10.58 -29.79
C LYS A 508 -2.12 -11.28 -30.48
N ILE A 509 -1.86 -12.28 -31.34
CA ILE A 509 -2.92 -13.01 -32.06
C ILE A 509 -3.24 -14.36 -31.39
N PHE A 510 -2.41 -14.87 -30.48
CA PHE A 510 -2.55 -16.24 -29.95
C PHE A 510 -2.89 -16.38 -28.45
N GLN A 511 -3.48 -15.37 -27.81
CA GLN A 511 -3.89 -15.47 -26.40
C GLN A 511 -5.38 -15.19 -26.18
N SER A 512 -6.25 -15.70 -27.06
CA SER A 512 -7.66 -15.86 -26.70
C SER A 512 -7.93 -17.32 -26.29
N PRO A 513 -8.65 -17.56 -25.18
CA PRO A 513 -9.14 -18.90 -24.82
C PRO A 513 -9.92 -19.57 -25.96
N ALA A 514 -10.55 -18.76 -26.82
CA ALA A 514 -11.23 -19.23 -28.03
C ALA A 514 -10.25 -19.80 -29.09
N ALA A 515 -9.08 -19.19 -29.27
CA ALA A 515 -8.04 -19.69 -30.18
C ALA A 515 -7.38 -20.96 -29.64
N ALA A 516 -7.16 -21.05 -28.31
CA ALA A 516 -6.67 -22.26 -27.66
C ALA A 516 -7.69 -23.41 -27.76
N ALA A 517 -8.97 -23.13 -27.58
CA ALA A 517 -10.06 -24.10 -27.79
C ALA A 517 -10.14 -24.58 -29.24
N ALA A 518 -10.02 -23.66 -30.21
CA ALA A 518 -9.99 -24.01 -31.64
C ALA A 518 -8.78 -24.88 -32.01
N ALA A 519 -7.59 -24.57 -31.48
CA ALA A 519 -6.38 -25.37 -31.68
C ALA A 519 -6.50 -26.78 -31.04
N ALA A 520 -7.10 -26.87 -29.85
CA ALA A 520 -7.38 -28.14 -29.20
C ALA A 520 -8.40 -28.98 -29.97
N SER A 521 -9.44 -28.36 -30.54
CA SER A 521 -10.43 -29.03 -31.38
C SER A 521 -9.83 -29.58 -32.68
N VAL A 522 -8.94 -28.82 -33.33
CA VAL A 522 -8.21 -29.29 -34.53
C VAL A 522 -7.28 -30.45 -34.19
N THR A 523 -6.60 -30.39 -33.03
CA THR A 523 -5.70 -31.45 -32.56
C THR A 523 -6.46 -32.74 -32.22
N ALA A 524 -7.64 -32.62 -31.59
CA ALA A 524 -8.52 -33.75 -31.30
C ALA A 524 -9.11 -34.38 -32.58
N ALA A 525 -9.48 -33.56 -33.57
CA ALA A 525 -9.92 -34.04 -34.87
C ALA A 525 -8.81 -34.79 -35.62
N TYR A 526 -7.56 -34.34 -35.52
CA TYR A 526 -6.40 -35.05 -36.09
C TYR A 526 -6.11 -36.38 -35.37
N ALA A 527 -6.25 -36.44 -34.04
CA ALA A 527 -6.04 -37.65 -33.25
C ALA A 527 -7.07 -38.76 -33.54
N LEU A 528 -8.32 -38.40 -33.88
CA LEU A 528 -9.37 -39.35 -34.24
C LEU A 528 -9.16 -40.01 -35.62
N THR A 529 -8.28 -39.48 -36.47
CA THR A 529 -7.97 -40.05 -37.79
C THR A 529 -6.90 -41.15 -37.76
N LYS A 530 -6.25 -41.36 -36.61
CA LYS A 530 -5.25 -42.43 -36.40
C LYS A 530 -5.85 -43.54 -35.52
N SER A 531 -6.66 -44.42 -36.11
CA SER A 531 -7.13 -45.62 -35.39
C SER A 531 -6.14 -46.78 -35.59
N GLU A 532 -5.50 -47.24 -34.53
CA GLU A 532 -5.05 -48.63 -34.41
C GLU A 532 -5.91 -49.33 -33.37
N LYS A 533 -6.54 -50.44 -33.76
CA LYS A 533 -7.33 -51.31 -32.90
C LYS A 533 -6.40 -52.23 -32.11
N LEU A 534 -6.56 -52.29 -30.79
CA LEU A 534 -6.00 -53.36 -29.96
C LEU A 534 -7.14 -54.17 -29.35
N ASP A 535 -7.08 -55.47 -29.63
CA ASP A 535 -8.03 -56.52 -29.28
C ASP A 535 -7.50 -57.27 -28.05
N PHE A 536 -8.36 -57.60 -27.08
CA PHE A 536 -7.99 -58.39 -25.91
C PHE A 536 -8.90 -59.61 -25.82
N THR A 537 -8.37 -60.78 -26.16
CA THR A 537 -9.00 -62.07 -25.85
C THR A 537 -7.99 -63.06 -25.27
N HIS A 538 -8.48 -63.82 -24.29
CA HIS A 538 -7.95 -65.04 -23.67
C HIS A 538 -6.84 -64.94 -22.62
N LEU A 539 -7.16 -65.33 -21.37
CA LEU A 539 -6.96 -66.71 -20.90
C LEU A 539 -7.70 -66.96 -19.55
N GLU A 540 -8.46 -68.05 -19.51
CA GLU A 540 -9.13 -68.63 -18.34
C GLU A 540 -8.26 -69.71 -17.64
N ASP A 541 -8.66 -69.99 -16.39
CA ASP A 541 -8.59 -71.24 -15.61
C ASP A 541 -7.35 -71.63 -14.77
N SER A 542 -7.56 -71.66 -13.43
CA SER A 542 -7.57 -72.88 -12.58
C SER A 542 -7.85 -72.57 -11.08
N ASN A 543 -8.87 -73.21 -10.49
CA ASN A 543 -9.36 -73.14 -9.08
C ASN A 543 -8.68 -74.26 -8.19
N PRO A 544 -8.87 -74.45 -6.84
CA PRO A 544 -9.85 -73.85 -5.90
C PRO A 544 -9.37 -73.52 -4.45
N LYS A 545 -9.95 -72.48 -3.82
CA LYS A 545 -10.16 -72.39 -2.35
C LYS A 545 -11.52 -71.76 -2.03
N LEU A 546 -12.56 -72.60 -2.04
CA LEU A 546 -13.93 -72.27 -1.66
C LEU A 546 -14.11 -72.24 -0.13
N VAL A 547 -13.82 -71.11 0.53
CA VAL A 547 -14.50 -70.70 1.78
C VAL A 547 -14.62 -69.16 1.92
N GLN A 548 -13.85 -68.37 1.17
CA GLN A 548 -13.72 -66.91 1.41
C GLN A 548 -14.29 -65.99 0.31
N VAL A 549 -15.06 -66.52 -0.65
CA VAL A 549 -15.55 -65.74 -1.81
C VAL A 549 -16.91 -65.08 -1.54
N ASN A 550 -17.77 -65.70 -0.72
CA ASN A 550 -19.14 -65.18 -0.49
C ASN A 550 -19.21 -63.95 0.43
N SER A 551 -18.20 -63.66 1.24
CA SER A 551 -18.12 -62.42 2.04
C SER A 551 -17.56 -61.26 1.21
N PHE A 552 -16.49 -61.52 0.44
CA PHE A 552 -15.85 -60.51 -0.42
C PHE A 552 -16.76 -60.04 -1.57
N GLN A 553 -17.55 -60.94 -2.16
CA GLN A 553 -18.48 -60.59 -3.23
C GLN A 553 -19.70 -59.80 -2.72
N ARG A 554 -20.07 -59.95 -1.45
CA ARG A 554 -21.11 -59.12 -0.80
C ARG A 554 -20.59 -57.71 -0.48
N ASP A 555 -19.38 -57.58 0.06
CA ASP A 555 -18.78 -56.27 0.36
C ASP A 555 -18.54 -55.44 -0.91
N LEU A 556 -18.02 -56.05 -1.99
CA LEU A 556 -17.82 -55.35 -3.26
C LEU A 556 -19.14 -54.89 -3.89
N SER A 557 -20.20 -55.68 -3.76
CA SER A 557 -21.54 -55.30 -4.25
C SER A 557 -22.14 -54.13 -3.46
N ALA A 558 -21.83 -54.03 -2.17
CA ALA A 558 -22.26 -52.92 -1.32
C ALA A 558 -21.50 -51.64 -1.68
N GLU A 559 -20.19 -51.72 -1.91
CA GLU A 559 -19.37 -50.59 -2.36
C GLU A 559 -19.80 -50.07 -3.75
N ILE A 560 -20.06 -50.97 -4.70
CA ILE A 560 -20.55 -50.58 -6.04
C ILE A 560 -21.91 -49.87 -5.95
N ASN A 561 -22.80 -50.32 -5.06
CA ASN A 561 -24.08 -49.67 -4.86
C ASN A 561 -23.95 -48.31 -4.17
N ALA A 562 -23.02 -48.16 -3.22
CA ALA A 562 -22.69 -46.88 -2.58
C ALA A 562 -22.15 -45.87 -3.61
N ILE A 563 -21.20 -46.28 -4.46
CA ILE A 563 -20.63 -45.44 -5.52
C ILE A 563 -21.71 -45.03 -6.55
N ARG A 564 -22.67 -45.90 -6.85
CA ARG A 564 -23.79 -45.56 -7.74
C ARG A 564 -24.71 -44.50 -7.14
N GLU A 565 -24.97 -44.56 -5.83
CA GLU A 565 -25.78 -43.54 -5.17
C GLU A 565 -25.05 -42.21 -5.07
N GLU A 566 -23.73 -42.21 -4.78
CA GLU A 566 -22.89 -41.01 -4.83
C GLU A 566 -22.87 -40.39 -6.24
N LYS A 567 -22.73 -41.21 -7.28
CA LYS A 567 -22.80 -40.74 -8.67
C LYS A 567 -24.13 -40.05 -8.96
N LYS A 568 -25.24 -40.61 -8.50
CA LYS A 568 -26.58 -40.06 -8.70
C LYS A 568 -26.77 -38.72 -7.96
N VAL A 569 -26.22 -38.59 -6.76
CA VAL A 569 -26.17 -37.32 -6.02
C VAL A 569 -25.36 -36.28 -6.78
N LEU A 570 -24.17 -36.64 -7.28
CA LEU A 570 -23.31 -35.75 -8.06
C LEU A 570 -23.96 -35.30 -9.38
N GLU A 571 -24.68 -36.19 -10.07
CA GLU A 571 -25.42 -35.85 -11.28
C GLU A 571 -26.56 -34.85 -10.99
N SER A 572 -27.24 -35.00 -9.85
CA SER A 572 -28.25 -34.04 -9.39
C SER A 572 -27.64 -32.67 -9.07
N SER A 573 -26.53 -32.63 -8.33
CA SER A 573 -25.82 -31.37 -8.03
C SER A 573 -25.27 -30.70 -9.29
N LEU A 574 -24.82 -31.47 -10.28
CA LEU A 574 -24.36 -30.92 -11.57
C LEU A 574 -25.51 -30.28 -12.35
N ALA A 575 -26.72 -30.84 -12.29
CA ALA A 575 -27.90 -30.26 -12.93
C ALA A 575 -28.31 -28.95 -12.26
N GLU A 576 -28.25 -28.88 -10.93
CA GLU A 576 -28.53 -27.66 -10.15
C GLU A 576 -27.55 -26.54 -10.50
N VAL A 577 -26.24 -26.82 -10.50
CA VAL A 577 -25.19 -25.85 -10.87
C VAL A 577 -25.34 -25.36 -12.32
N LYS A 578 -25.80 -26.22 -13.23
CA LYS A 578 -26.10 -25.81 -14.62
C LYS A 578 -27.28 -24.85 -14.70
N SER A 579 -28.31 -25.06 -13.88
CA SER A 579 -29.45 -24.16 -13.78
C SER A 579 -29.02 -22.80 -13.23
N GLU A 580 -28.27 -22.79 -12.12
CA GLU A 580 -27.75 -21.55 -11.52
C GLU A 580 -26.86 -20.77 -12.48
N ASN A 581 -25.99 -21.45 -13.23
CA ASN A 581 -25.15 -20.81 -14.24
C ASN A 581 -25.99 -20.18 -15.38
N SER A 582 -27.09 -20.81 -15.78
CA SER A 582 -28.02 -20.24 -16.76
C SER A 582 -28.67 -18.95 -16.23
N ASP A 583 -29.11 -18.95 -14.98
CA ASP A 583 -29.73 -17.78 -14.34
C ASP A 583 -28.74 -16.63 -14.14
N LEU A 584 -27.49 -16.96 -13.79
CA LEU A 584 -26.40 -15.97 -13.68
C LEU A 584 -26.06 -15.36 -15.05
N MET A 585 -26.04 -16.15 -16.12
CA MET A 585 -25.83 -15.64 -17.48
C MET A 585 -26.93 -14.66 -17.90
N ALA A 586 -28.19 -14.96 -17.58
CA ALA A 586 -29.31 -14.05 -17.84
C ALA A 586 -29.15 -12.71 -17.07
N LYS A 587 -28.76 -12.75 -15.79
CA LYS A 587 -28.49 -11.55 -14.98
C LYS A 587 -27.31 -10.73 -15.52
N ILE A 588 -26.28 -11.38 -16.03
CA ILE A 588 -25.13 -10.70 -16.65
C ILE A 588 -25.59 -9.93 -17.88
N ASP A 589 -26.42 -10.51 -18.73
CA ASP A 589 -26.90 -9.86 -19.95
C ASP A 589 -27.88 -8.72 -19.64
N GLU A 590 -28.73 -8.85 -18.61
CA GLU A 590 -29.54 -7.74 -18.10
C GLU A 590 -28.67 -6.58 -17.58
N THR A 591 -27.60 -6.89 -16.83
CA THR A 591 -26.67 -5.89 -16.30
C THR A 591 -25.88 -5.19 -17.42
N LYS A 592 -25.50 -5.91 -18.48
CA LYS A 592 -24.86 -5.31 -19.66
C LYS A 592 -25.78 -4.33 -20.38
N ASN A 593 -27.05 -4.68 -20.51
CA ASN A 593 -28.03 -3.81 -21.17
C ASN A 593 -28.24 -2.52 -20.37
N THR A 594 -28.41 -2.63 -19.05
CA THR A 594 -28.54 -1.44 -18.17
C THR A 594 -27.28 -0.58 -18.19
N TYR A 595 -26.08 -1.18 -18.21
CA TYR A 595 -24.82 -0.44 -18.37
C TYR A 595 -24.76 0.32 -19.70
N ALA A 596 -25.20 -0.30 -20.81
CA ALA A 596 -25.22 0.34 -22.12
C ALA A 596 -26.19 1.54 -22.17
N GLU A 597 -27.34 1.46 -21.50
CA GLU A 597 -28.27 2.59 -21.36
C GLU A 597 -27.66 3.72 -20.52
N LEU A 598 -27.10 3.39 -19.35
CA LEU A 598 -26.47 4.38 -18.46
C LEU A 598 -25.28 5.09 -19.14
N SER A 599 -24.52 4.36 -19.97
CA SER A 599 -23.41 4.93 -20.74
C SER A 599 -23.89 5.94 -21.79
N LYS A 600 -25.05 5.71 -22.42
CA LYS A 600 -25.64 6.67 -23.37
C LYS A 600 -26.12 7.94 -22.64
N GLU A 601 -26.74 7.77 -21.47
CA GLU A 601 -27.14 8.91 -20.63
C GLU A 601 -25.94 9.73 -20.19
N LEU A 602 -24.87 9.08 -19.74
CA LEU A 602 -23.64 9.75 -19.32
C LEU A 602 -23.03 10.58 -20.47
N GLN A 603 -22.98 10.02 -21.69
CA GLN A 603 -22.46 10.73 -22.86
C GLN A 603 -23.32 11.95 -23.22
N SER A 604 -24.65 11.84 -23.05
CA SER A 604 -25.57 12.96 -23.22
C SER A 604 -25.32 14.08 -22.20
N VAL A 605 -25.18 13.74 -20.92
CA VAL A 605 -24.88 14.70 -19.84
C VAL A 605 -23.51 15.36 -20.02
N GLN A 606 -22.50 14.60 -20.46
CA GLN A 606 -21.19 15.17 -20.80
C GLN A 606 -21.28 16.19 -21.94
N GLY A 607 -22.08 15.90 -22.98
CA GLY A 607 -22.34 16.85 -24.07
C GLY A 607 -23.00 18.14 -23.57
N GLN A 608 -23.99 18.03 -22.68
CA GLN A 608 -24.64 19.19 -22.06
C GLN A 608 -23.66 20.01 -21.20
N LEU A 609 -22.79 19.34 -20.44
CA LEU A 609 -21.79 20.01 -19.61
C LEU A 609 -20.76 20.78 -20.44
N VAL A 610 -20.33 20.24 -21.58
CA VAL A 610 -19.42 20.94 -22.50
C VAL A 610 -20.08 22.19 -23.07
N ALA A 611 -21.36 22.11 -23.44
CA ALA A 611 -22.12 23.26 -23.92
C ALA A 611 -22.24 24.36 -22.85
N GLU A 612 -22.54 23.99 -21.60
CA GLU A 612 -22.61 24.95 -20.48
C GLU A 612 -21.25 25.54 -20.10
N ARG A 613 -20.17 24.76 -20.14
CA ARG A 613 -18.80 25.29 -19.95
C ARG A 613 -18.44 26.34 -21.01
N SER A 614 -18.79 26.09 -22.27
CA SER A 614 -18.59 27.07 -23.34
C SER A 614 -19.42 28.33 -23.12
N ARG A 615 -20.64 28.19 -22.59
CA ARG A 615 -21.51 29.32 -22.24
C ARG A 615 -20.92 30.15 -21.09
N CYS A 616 -20.44 29.51 -20.03
CA CYS A 616 -19.79 30.19 -18.91
C CYS A 616 -18.53 30.95 -19.36
N ALA A 617 -17.67 30.33 -20.16
CA ALA A 617 -16.48 31.00 -20.69
C ALA A 617 -16.82 32.26 -21.50
N LYS A 618 -17.92 32.23 -22.27
CA LYS A 618 -18.40 33.40 -23.01
C LYS A 618 -18.90 34.51 -22.09
N LEU A 619 -19.60 34.15 -21.01
CA LEU A 619 -20.07 35.12 -20.00
C LEU A 619 -18.89 35.72 -19.22
N GLU A 620 -17.89 34.93 -18.85
CA GLU A 620 -16.67 35.40 -18.18
C GLU A 620 -15.89 36.39 -19.04
N ALA A 621 -15.74 36.11 -20.34
CA ALA A 621 -15.13 37.05 -21.29
C ALA A 621 -15.90 38.38 -21.36
N GLN A 622 -17.23 38.33 -21.40
CA GLN A 622 -18.08 39.54 -21.38
C GLN A 622 -17.95 40.32 -20.07
N ILE A 623 -17.88 39.64 -18.93
CA ILE A 623 -17.68 40.27 -17.61
C ILE A 623 -16.30 40.95 -17.56
N SER A 624 -15.24 40.30 -18.03
CA SER A 624 -13.90 40.86 -18.06
C SER A 624 -13.81 42.11 -18.95
N GLU A 625 -14.47 42.09 -20.10
CA GLU A 625 -14.55 43.25 -21.00
C GLU A 625 -15.31 44.42 -20.34
N LEU A 626 -16.45 44.14 -19.70
CA LEU A 626 -17.19 45.15 -18.93
C LEU A 626 -16.36 45.72 -17.77
N GLN A 627 -15.64 44.90 -17.04
CA GLN A 627 -14.74 45.36 -15.97
C GLN A 627 -13.65 46.30 -16.50
N LYS A 628 -13.02 45.95 -17.63
CA LYS A 628 -12.02 46.80 -18.28
C LYS A 628 -12.60 48.15 -18.73
N THR A 629 -13.82 48.16 -19.26
CA THR A 629 -14.49 49.42 -19.62
C THR A 629 -14.77 50.28 -18.37
N LEU A 630 -15.18 49.66 -17.26
CA LEU A 630 -15.44 50.35 -16.00
C LEU A 630 -14.17 50.97 -15.39
N GLU A 631 -13.04 50.26 -15.45
CA GLU A 631 -11.75 50.76 -14.99
C GLU A 631 -11.22 51.96 -15.81
N SER A 632 -11.58 52.05 -17.09
CA SER A 632 -11.18 53.17 -17.96
C SER A 632 -12.02 54.44 -17.78
N MET A 633 -13.18 54.33 -17.12
CA MET A 633 -14.17 55.40 -16.98
C MET A 633 -13.65 56.64 -16.21
N PRO A 634 -12.88 56.52 -15.11
CA PRO A 634 -12.32 57.68 -14.42
C PRO A 634 -11.31 58.48 -15.26
N SER A 635 -10.55 57.82 -16.13
CA SER A 635 -9.59 58.49 -17.03
C SER A 635 -10.31 59.32 -18.07
N ILE A 636 -11.37 58.78 -18.67
CA ILE A 636 -12.22 59.49 -19.64
C ILE A 636 -12.90 60.69 -18.95
N GLU A 637 -13.36 60.51 -17.71
CA GLU A 637 -13.99 61.60 -16.95
C GLU A 637 -13.01 62.74 -16.65
N GLN A 638 -11.74 62.44 -16.34
CA GLN A 638 -10.68 63.44 -16.20
C GLN A 638 -10.38 64.18 -17.51
N GLU A 639 -10.34 63.48 -18.63
CA GLU A 639 -10.10 64.06 -19.96
C GLU A 639 -11.25 64.99 -20.38
N VAL A 640 -12.50 64.59 -20.13
CA VAL A 640 -13.69 65.42 -20.34
C VAL A 640 -13.65 66.68 -19.47
N GLN A 641 -13.24 66.57 -18.21
CA GLN A 641 -13.08 67.75 -17.34
C GLN A 641 -11.99 68.71 -17.85
N LEU A 642 -10.87 68.18 -18.37
CA LEU A 642 -9.80 68.98 -18.96
C LEU A 642 -10.29 69.73 -20.21
N LEU A 643 -10.97 69.04 -21.12
CA LEU A 643 -11.54 69.63 -22.33
C LEU A 643 -12.58 70.71 -22.01
N ARG A 644 -13.42 70.50 -20.98
CA ARG A 644 -14.36 71.54 -20.51
C ARG A 644 -13.63 72.80 -20.01
N ARG A 645 -12.53 72.64 -19.28
CA ARG A 645 -11.70 73.77 -18.81
C ARG A 645 -11.07 74.51 -19.99
N GLN A 646 -10.50 73.79 -20.95
CA GLN A 646 -9.91 74.38 -22.16
C GLN A 646 -10.96 75.14 -22.98
N LYS A 647 -12.14 74.55 -23.20
CA LYS A 647 -13.26 75.23 -23.87
C LYS A 647 -13.65 76.52 -23.16
N SER A 648 -13.81 76.48 -21.83
CA SER A 648 -14.14 77.68 -21.04
C SER A 648 -13.07 78.78 -21.12
N ALA A 649 -11.79 78.39 -21.28
CA ALA A 649 -10.70 79.34 -21.43
C ALA A 649 -10.73 79.97 -22.83
N LEU A 650 -10.95 79.16 -23.86
CA LEU A 650 -11.06 79.62 -25.24
C LEU A 650 -12.26 80.55 -25.43
N GLU A 651 -13.41 80.24 -24.82
CA GLU A 651 -14.59 81.11 -24.82
C GLU A 651 -14.32 82.46 -24.14
N ARG A 652 -13.62 82.45 -22.98
CA ARG A 652 -13.20 83.68 -22.29
C ARG A 652 -12.20 84.50 -23.10
N ASP A 653 -11.29 83.86 -23.81
CA ASP A 653 -10.31 84.52 -24.65
C ASP A 653 -10.97 85.10 -25.92
N MET A 654 -11.96 84.41 -26.49
CA MET A 654 -12.80 84.94 -27.58
C MET A 654 -13.66 86.14 -27.13
N GLU A 655 -14.23 86.10 -25.93
CA GLU A 655 -14.96 87.24 -25.35
C GLU A 655 -14.05 88.46 -25.10
N ARG A 656 -12.78 88.22 -24.73
CA ARG A 656 -11.77 89.29 -24.54
C ARG A 656 -11.20 89.82 -25.86
N ALA A 657 -11.17 89.00 -26.91
CA ALA A 657 -10.70 89.37 -28.23
C ALA A 657 -11.77 90.05 -29.10
N ALA A 658 -13.03 90.11 -28.65
CA ALA A 658 -14.09 90.82 -29.35
C ALA A 658 -13.92 92.34 -29.23
N PRO A 659 -13.69 93.10 -30.33
CA PRO A 659 -13.65 94.54 -30.27
C PRO A 659 -15.07 95.09 -30.05
N VAL A 660 -15.18 96.06 -29.14
CA VAL A 660 -16.38 96.88 -28.99
C VAL A 660 -16.60 97.65 -30.30
N GLN A 661 -17.50 97.17 -31.16
CA GLN A 661 -18.08 98.00 -32.20
C GLN A 661 -19.55 97.60 -32.44
N ARG A 662 -20.44 98.47 -31.93
CA ARG A 662 -21.82 98.58 -32.41
C ARG A 662 -21.79 98.99 -33.89
N GLN A 663 -22.46 98.26 -34.77
CA GLN A 663 -23.49 98.79 -35.69
C GLN A 663 -24.13 97.69 -36.55
N SER A 664 -25.36 97.99 -36.96
CA SER A 664 -26.35 97.21 -37.71
C SER A 664 -25.87 96.55 -39.00
N SER A 665 -26.38 95.35 -39.29
CA SER A 665 -27.21 95.00 -40.45
C SER A 665 -27.31 93.47 -40.57
N GLY A 666 -28.36 93.00 -41.25
CA GLY A 666 -28.83 91.62 -41.16
C GLY A 666 -27.99 90.56 -41.86
N GLY A 667 -28.38 89.30 -41.69
CA GLY A 667 -27.75 88.20 -42.40
C GLY A 667 -27.92 86.86 -41.71
N VAL A 668 -29.04 86.21 -41.97
CA VAL A 668 -29.25 84.77 -41.81
C VAL A 668 -28.09 84.00 -42.44
N TRP A 669 -27.44 83.06 -41.76
CA TRP A 669 -26.99 81.79 -42.37
C TRP A 669 -26.96 80.64 -41.35
N ARG A 670 -27.63 79.59 -41.77
CA ARG A 670 -27.81 78.25 -41.20
C ARG A 670 -26.61 77.37 -41.61
N TRP A 671 -26.61 76.12 -41.11
CA TRP A 671 -25.83 74.92 -41.52
C TRP A 671 -24.68 74.54 -40.58
N ILE A 672 -24.37 73.27 -40.30
CA ILE A 672 -25.07 71.97 -40.29
C ILE A 672 -24.20 71.02 -39.45
N GLY A 673 -24.78 69.96 -38.88
CA GLY A 673 -24.05 68.96 -38.11
C GLY A 673 -22.97 68.19 -38.89
N GLY A 674 -22.04 67.64 -38.10
CA GLY A 674 -21.13 66.55 -38.43
C GLY A 674 -20.80 65.85 -37.12
#